data_AF-A0A7J7J3P1-F1
#
_entry.id   AF-A0A7J7J3P1-F1
#
_cell.length_a   1.000
_cell.length_b   1.000
_cell.length_c   1.000
_cell.angle_alpha   90.00
_cell.angle_beta   90.00
_cell.angle_gamma   90.00
#
_symmetry.space_group_name_H-M   'P 1'
#
loop_
_entity.id
_entity.type
_entity.pdbx_description
1 polymer ?
#
loop_
_entity_poly.entity_id
_entity_poly.type
_entity_poly.pdbx_seq_one_letter_code
_entity_poly.pdbx_strand_id
1 'polypeptide(L)'
;MASFEEESTVLKAIFGDTLTESWADDPEFVKYVSELTSYGADRLSRETDHLLEEKRTVDKQTEDLAFNNYKTFIQTANCSRDIFKDFQIIESNLTSLQEKLPEFSSECQSFLDTAHSITQSRKSNTLTLQKHTQLLEILEVPQLMDTCVRNNYYEEALELAAYVRRLEKKYSNISVITTICAEVKHCSQLLLAQLLQQLRSDIQLPACLRVIGFLRHMDIFTEAELRLKFLQARDCWFQSVLSNIPKSDAYQHLTKVIEVSRVYLFDIITQYRAIFTDEEPLLKQTTFRGPREAQLLQSWVQTKVDQFLVTLREDLAGGVGSRLDSLLGQCMYFGLSFSRVGCDFRGLLAHIFQDAALKHFIAMTDAANDKYDKNMETYTLVLRSSHQSSTLYPSMAVDMHNPPTTLLQFTPLALYCNDILTAINDLRVCAPINIASDVTKQLQRSLRRVADTISNFHRLEHVSFTEEEEKAFTKMCEIAAFDLIGHIQKCLLLIFPPDQIAKALGFTTQHLHSVGSFLYTIDTDEVVSPIKQFIPEDVAPPPEVVDQEADSGDGGDQLAAVAEEAANTGVPVVEPVTFSLDLSNSTPKVEDNVTGGEPAIQAPADIQAPADTQAPADTQAPADTQAPADIQAPADTQAPADTQAPADIQAPADIQAPADIQAPADGKSPVGSYQGQQVQSRPSTPKQDSNFKID
;
A
#
# COMPACT_ATOMS: atom_id res chain seq x y z
N MET A 1 -55.52 -16.78 135.66
CA MET A 1 -55.85 -18.05 135.01
C MET A 1 -56.89 -18.86 135.77
N ALA A 2 -56.96 -18.86 137.11
CA ALA A 2 -58.01 -19.59 137.83
C ALA A 2 -59.43 -18.98 137.77
N SER A 3 -59.62 -17.69 137.43
CA SER A 3 -60.98 -17.08 137.34
C SER A 3 -61.64 -17.17 135.96
N PHE A 4 -60.86 -17.35 134.89
CA PHE A 4 -61.38 -17.41 133.51
C PHE A 4 -62.02 -18.77 133.18
N GLU A 5 -61.54 -19.85 133.80
CA GLU A 5 -62.15 -21.18 133.66
C GLU A 5 -63.53 -21.25 134.35
N GLU A 6 -63.71 -20.61 135.52
CA GLU A 6 -65.01 -20.56 136.18
C GLU A 6 -66.04 -19.75 135.37
N GLU A 7 -65.68 -18.59 134.81
CA GLU A 7 -66.57 -17.79 133.94
C GLU A 7 -66.93 -18.49 132.62
N SER A 8 -65.98 -19.18 131.98
CA SER A 8 -66.24 -19.94 130.75
C SER A 8 -67.18 -21.13 130.99
N THR A 9 -67.08 -21.77 132.17
CA THR A 9 -67.97 -22.89 132.53
C THR A 9 -69.41 -22.42 132.78
N VAL A 10 -69.57 -21.24 133.40
CA VAL A 10 -70.89 -20.61 133.60
C VAL A 10 -71.51 -20.17 132.26
N LEU A 11 -70.74 -19.59 131.34
CA LEU A 11 -71.24 -19.19 130.01
C LEU A 11 -71.62 -20.38 129.14
N LYS A 12 -70.88 -21.49 129.18
CA LYS A 12 -71.29 -22.75 128.53
C LYS A 12 -72.56 -23.35 129.14
N ALA A 13 -72.76 -23.20 130.45
CA ALA A 13 -73.99 -23.67 131.10
C ALA A 13 -75.22 -22.81 130.76
N ILE A 14 -75.05 -21.51 130.50
CA ILE A 14 -76.15 -20.60 130.13
C ILE A 14 -76.51 -20.68 128.64
N PHE A 15 -75.52 -20.79 127.74
CA PHE A 15 -75.72 -20.69 126.28
C PHE A 15 -75.58 -22.02 125.50
N GLY A 16 -75.27 -23.13 126.17
CA GLY A 16 -75.19 -24.46 125.55
C GLY A 16 -74.28 -24.55 124.32
N ASP A 17 -74.67 -25.36 123.33
CA ASP A 17 -73.90 -25.62 122.09
C ASP A 17 -74.02 -24.49 121.03
N THR A 18 -74.71 -23.39 121.33
CA THR A 18 -74.94 -22.27 120.40
C THR A 18 -73.84 -21.20 120.39
N LEU A 19 -72.76 -21.38 121.16
CA LEU A 19 -71.63 -20.45 121.21
C LEU A 19 -70.58 -20.80 120.14
N THR A 20 -70.42 -19.97 119.10
CA THR A 20 -69.37 -20.13 118.08
C THR A 20 -67.98 -19.84 118.64
N GLU A 21 -66.95 -20.57 118.23
CA GLU A 21 -65.58 -20.50 118.79
C GLU A 21 -64.93 -19.10 118.75
N SER A 22 -65.43 -18.18 117.93
CA SER A 22 -64.94 -16.81 117.74
C SER A 22 -65.73 -15.74 118.51
N TRP A 23 -66.46 -16.11 119.56
CA TRP A 23 -67.25 -15.15 120.35
C TRP A 23 -66.40 -14.08 121.08
N ALA A 24 -65.13 -14.37 121.32
CA ALA A 24 -64.20 -13.44 121.99
C ALA A 24 -63.67 -12.33 121.07
N ASP A 25 -63.80 -12.47 119.74
CA ASP A 25 -63.29 -11.51 118.75
C ASP A 25 -64.33 -10.45 118.35
N ASP A 26 -65.60 -10.61 118.74
CA ASP A 26 -66.64 -9.60 118.55
C ASP A 26 -66.73 -8.68 119.77
N PRO A 27 -66.21 -7.43 119.69
CA PRO A 27 -66.18 -6.52 120.83
C PRO A 27 -67.57 -6.11 121.31
N GLU A 28 -68.61 -6.17 120.46
CA GLU A 28 -69.98 -5.85 120.87
C GLU A 28 -70.59 -7.00 121.69
N PHE A 29 -70.34 -8.25 121.28
CA PHE A 29 -70.82 -9.43 122.00
C PHE A 29 -70.21 -9.54 123.41
N VAL A 30 -68.90 -9.33 123.55
CA VAL A 30 -68.21 -9.38 124.85
C VAL A 30 -68.71 -8.30 125.81
N LYS A 31 -68.96 -7.09 125.29
CA LYS A 31 -69.51 -5.98 126.09
C LYS A 31 -70.91 -6.29 126.61
N TYR A 32 -71.75 -6.90 125.76
CA TYR A 32 -73.10 -7.29 126.12
C TYR A 32 -73.14 -8.39 127.20
N VAL A 33 -72.25 -9.38 127.13
CA VAL A 33 -72.12 -10.43 128.17
C VAL A 33 -71.69 -9.83 129.52
N SER A 34 -70.77 -8.86 129.53
CA SER A 34 -70.40 -8.10 130.72
C SER A 34 -71.61 -7.38 131.34
N GLU A 35 -72.43 -6.71 130.52
CA GLU A 35 -73.64 -6.03 130.99
C GLU A 35 -74.68 -7.02 131.56
N LEU A 36 -74.80 -8.22 131.00
CA LEU A 36 -75.68 -9.29 131.49
C LEU A 36 -75.33 -9.74 132.92
N THR A 37 -74.05 -9.87 133.26
CA THR A 37 -73.62 -10.27 134.63
C THR A 37 -73.93 -9.22 135.70
N SER A 38 -74.18 -7.97 135.30
CA SER A 38 -74.52 -6.86 136.22
C SER A 38 -76.02 -6.77 136.55
N TYR A 39 -76.85 -7.59 135.92
CA TYR A 39 -78.30 -7.54 136.02
C TYR A 39 -78.86 -8.45 137.12
N GLY A 40 -79.77 -7.90 137.94
CA GLY A 40 -80.51 -8.67 138.95
C GLY A 40 -81.52 -9.64 138.32
N ALA A 41 -81.93 -10.68 139.07
CA ALA A 41 -82.75 -11.79 138.57
C ALA A 41 -84.06 -11.37 137.85
N ASP A 42 -84.70 -10.29 138.28
CA ASP A 42 -85.90 -9.74 137.61
C ASP A 42 -85.59 -9.23 136.18
N ARG A 43 -84.41 -8.64 135.97
CA ARG A 43 -84.03 -8.04 134.68
C ARG A 43 -83.56 -9.10 133.69
N LEU A 44 -82.85 -10.13 134.15
CA LEU A 44 -82.40 -11.24 133.31
C LEU A 44 -83.58 -12.00 132.67
N SER A 45 -84.70 -12.15 133.40
CA SER A 45 -85.88 -12.87 132.89
C SER A 45 -86.61 -12.17 131.74
N ARG A 46 -86.41 -10.86 131.55
CA ARG A 46 -87.05 -10.05 130.50
C ARG A 46 -86.14 -9.77 129.29
N GLU A 47 -84.85 -10.08 129.40
CA GLU A 47 -83.87 -9.80 128.34
C GLU A 47 -84.07 -10.69 127.11
N THR A 48 -84.50 -11.94 127.30
CA THR A 48 -84.79 -12.87 126.20
C THR A 48 -85.92 -12.36 125.30
N ASP A 49 -86.96 -11.77 125.91
CA ASP A 49 -88.06 -11.17 125.15
C ASP A 49 -87.62 -9.91 124.39
N HIS A 50 -86.67 -9.14 124.92
CA HIS A 50 -86.13 -7.95 124.26
C HIS A 50 -85.31 -8.31 123.00
N LEU A 51 -84.39 -9.27 123.09
CA LEU A 51 -83.58 -9.70 121.95
C LEU A 51 -84.42 -10.32 120.82
N LEU A 52 -85.48 -11.05 121.16
CA LEU A 52 -86.40 -11.61 120.16
C LEU A 52 -87.15 -10.53 119.40
N GLU A 53 -87.48 -9.41 120.05
CA GLU A 53 -88.13 -8.27 119.39
C GLU A 53 -87.14 -7.48 118.51
N GLU A 54 -85.89 -7.31 118.98
CA GLU A 54 -84.84 -6.62 118.23
C GLU A 54 -84.45 -7.36 116.95
N LYS A 55 -84.26 -8.68 117.01
CA LYS A 55 -84.01 -9.50 115.81
C LYS A 55 -85.15 -9.37 114.79
N ARG A 56 -86.41 -9.44 115.26
CA ARG A 56 -87.57 -9.31 114.39
C ARG A 56 -87.62 -7.94 113.71
N THR A 57 -87.08 -6.92 114.36
CA THR A 57 -86.96 -5.57 113.80
C THR A 57 -85.88 -5.50 112.70
N VAL A 58 -84.71 -6.10 112.92
CA VAL A 58 -83.61 -6.11 111.94
C VAL A 58 -83.94 -6.91 110.68
N ASP A 59 -84.58 -8.08 110.84
CA ASP A 59 -85.01 -8.90 109.69
C ASP A 59 -86.02 -8.11 108.84
N LYS A 60 -86.96 -7.42 109.50
CA LYS A 60 -87.94 -6.57 108.82
C LYS A 60 -87.31 -5.36 108.14
N GLN A 61 -86.29 -4.74 108.75
CA GLN A 61 -85.52 -3.66 108.14
C GLN A 61 -84.72 -4.13 106.92
N THR A 62 -84.20 -5.36 106.95
CA THR A 62 -83.41 -5.92 105.85
C THR A 62 -84.30 -6.34 104.68
N GLU A 63 -85.47 -6.94 104.97
CA GLU A 63 -86.50 -7.19 103.97
C GLU A 63 -87.03 -5.89 103.37
N ASP A 64 -87.32 -4.88 104.20
CA ASP A 64 -87.74 -3.56 103.71
C ASP A 64 -86.63 -2.89 102.89
N LEU A 65 -85.35 -3.04 103.25
CA LEU A 65 -84.23 -2.47 102.47
C LEU A 65 -84.06 -3.18 101.12
N ALA A 66 -84.14 -4.52 101.11
CA ALA A 66 -84.07 -5.33 99.91
C ALA A 66 -85.28 -5.07 99.00
N PHE A 67 -86.48 -4.94 99.56
CA PHE A 67 -87.70 -4.65 98.83
C PHE A 67 -87.77 -3.21 98.34
N ASN A 68 -87.31 -2.23 99.13
CA ASN A 68 -87.27 -0.84 98.69
C ASN A 68 -86.19 -0.59 97.63
N ASN A 69 -85.11 -1.38 97.60
CA ASN A 69 -83.96 -1.16 96.71
C ASN A 69 -83.68 -2.30 95.71
N TYR A 70 -84.58 -3.27 95.50
CA TYR A 70 -84.34 -4.41 94.58
C TYR A 70 -83.99 -3.95 93.15
N LYS A 71 -84.57 -2.82 92.71
CA LYS A 71 -84.34 -2.25 91.38
C LYS A 71 -82.88 -1.84 91.18
N THR A 72 -82.25 -1.29 92.21
CA THR A 72 -80.83 -0.90 92.18
C THR A 72 -79.95 -2.15 92.05
N PHE A 73 -80.25 -3.23 92.79
CA PHE A 73 -79.50 -4.48 92.69
C PHE A 73 -79.61 -5.13 91.30
N ILE A 74 -80.81 -5.17 90.70
CA ILE A 74 -80.98 -5.68 89.34
C ILE A 74 -80.23 -4.81 88.32
N GLN A 75 -80.28 -3.48 88.48
CA GLN A 75 -79.53 -2.57 87.62
C GLN A 75 -78.01 -2.79 87.73
N THR A 76 -77.46 -2.94 88.94
CA THR A 76 -76.04 -3.22 89.16
C THR A 76 -75.62 -4.55 88.52
N ALA A 77 -76.44 -5.61 88.66
CA ALA A 77 -76.16 -6.90 88.04
C ALA A 77 -76.22 -6.83 86.50
N ASN A 78 -77.19 -6.11 85.93
CA ASN A 78 -77.28 -5.90 84.49
C ASN A 78 -76.10 -5.09 83.95
N CYS A 79 -75.74 -3.98 84.60
CA CYS A 79 -74.56 -3.19 84.24
C CYS A 79 -73.28 -4.03 84.29
N SER A 80 -73.10 -4.89 85.30
CA SER A 80 -71.96 -5.79 85.38
C SER A 80 -71.91 -6.78 84.20
N ARG A 81 -73.07 -7.31 83.78
CA ARG A 81 -73.16 -8.21 82.63
C ARG A 81 -72.85 -7.52 81.32
N ASP A 82 -73.31 -6.29 81.13
CA ASP A 82 -73.06 -5.52 79.92
C ASP A 82 -71.57 -5.13 79.84
N ILE A 83 -70.97 -4.72 80.96
CA ILE A 83 -69.51 -4.49 81.05
C ILE A 83 -68.72 -5.75 80.65
N PHE A 84 -69.13 -6.93 81.12
CA PHE A 84 -68.44 -8.18 80.78
C PHE A 84 -68.53 -8.50 79.29
N LYS A 85 -69.68 -8.25 78.64
CA LYS A 85 -69.83 -8.40 77.19
C LYS A 85 -68.95 -7.42 76.43
N ASP A 86 -68.90 -6.17 76.86
CA ASP A 86 -68.06 -5.15 76.23
C ASP A 86 -66.57 -5.53 76.32
N PHE A 87 -66.13 -6.09 77.45
CA PHE A 87 -64.76 -6.62 77.58
C PHE A 87 -64.46 -7.77 76.62
N GLN A 88 -65.41 -8.69 76.41
CA GLN A 88 -65.23 -9.78 75.43
C GLN A 88 -65.13 -9.25 73.99
N ILE A 89 -65.91 -8.23 73.65
CA ILE A 89 -65.83 -7.56 72.33
C ILE A 89 -64.47 -6.87 72.17
N ILE A 90 -64.00 -6.18 73.22
CA ILE A 90 -62.69 -5.53 73.22
C ILE A 90 -61.58 -6.56 73.04
N GLU A 91 -61.62 -7.68 73.76
CA GLU A 91 -60.64 -8.76 73.64
C GLU A 91 -60.59 -9.34 72.22
N SER A 92 -61.75 -9.61 71.62
CA SER A 92 -61.82 -10.07 70.23
C SER A 92 -61.25 -9.06 69.23
N ASN A 93 -61.55 -7.77 69.40
CA ASN A 93 -61.04 -6.71 68.54
C ASN A 93 -59.52 -6.54 68.69
N LEU A 94 -59.00 -6.63 69.91
CA LEU A 94 -57.58 -6.50 70.22
C LEU A 94 -56.79 -7.67 69.65
N THR A 95 -57.35 -8.88 69.70
CA THR A 95 -56.77 -10.08 69.08
C THR A 95 -56.72 -9.95 67.55
N SER A 96 -57.82 -9.51 66.93
CA SER A 96 -57.88 -9.26 65.47
C SER A 96 -56.88 -8.18 65.03
N LEU A 97 -56.70 -7.13 65.83
CA LEU A 97 -55.70 -6.10 65.56
C LEU A 97 -54.27 -6.66 65.68
N GLN A 98 -54.00 -7.48 66.70
CA GLN A 98 -52.71 -8.11 66.91
C GLN A 98 -52.32 -9.05 65.76
N GLU A 99 -53.28 -9.77 65.19
CA GLU A 99 -53.05 -10.68 64.06
C GLU A 99 -52.84 -9.93 62.73
N LYS A 100 -53.62 -8.88 62.47
CA LYS A 100 -53.59 -8.16 61.18
C LYS A 100 -52.49 -7.11 61.06
N LEU A 101 -52.00 -6.57 62.18
CA LEU A 101 -50.97 -5.52 62.17
C LEU A 101 -49.63 -5.99 61.55
N PRO A 102 -49.12 -7.21 61.82
CA PRO A 102 -47.93 -7.72 61.15
C PRO A 102 -48.12 -7.96 59.65
N GLU A 103 -49.27 -8.48 59.23
CA GLU A 103 -49.60 -8.69 57.80
C GLU A 103 -49.63 -7.35 57.06
N PHE A 104 -50.30 -6.34 57.64
CA PHE A 104 -50.30 -4.98 57.10
C PHE A 104 -48.89 -4.38 57.04
N SER A 105 -48.09 -4.55 58.09
CA SER A 105 -46.70 -4.07 58.10
C SER A 105 -45.84 -4.75 57.04
N SER A 106 -46.04 -6.05 56.79
CA SER A 106 -45.34 -6.81 55.76
C SER A 106 -45.73 -6.35 54.35
N GLU A 107 -47.02 -6.16 54.10
CA GLU A 107 -47.53 -5.62 52.84
C GLU A 107 -47.03 -4.19 52.59
N CYS A 108 -46.98 -3.34 53.62
CA CYS A 108 -46.37 -2.01 53.51
C CYS A 108 -44.88 -2.08 53.13
N GLN A 109 -44.11 -3.02 53.70
CA GLN A 109 -42.70 -3.17 53.36
C GLN A 109 -42.51 -3.66 51.92
N SER A 110 -43.31 -4.65 51.50
CA SER A 110 -43.34 -5.14 50.11
C SER A 110 -43.71 -4.03 49.12
N PHE A 111 -44.70 -3.20 49.47
CA PHE A 111 -45.06 -2.03 48.68
C PHE A 111 -43.91 -1.02 48.60
N LEU A 112 -43.22 -0.73 49.70
CA LEU A 112 -42.07 0.17 49.72
C LEU A 112 -40.93 -0.35 48.84
N ASP A 113 -40.60 -1.65 48.93
CA ASP A 113 -39.55 -2.27 48.11
C ASP A 113 -39.90 -2.23 46.62
N THR A 114 -41.16 -2.50 46.30
CA THR A 114 -41.69 -2.41 44.93
C THR A 114 -41.68 -0.97 44.41
N ALA A 115 -42.13 -0.02 45.21
CA ALA A 115 -42.12 1.40 44.88
C ALA A 115 -40.69 1.93 44.67
N HIS A 116 -39.73 1.48 45.47
CA HIS A 116 -38.32 1.81 45.30
C HIS A 116 -37.75 1.24 44.00
N SER A 117 -38.02 -0.03 43.68
CA SER A 117 -37.61 -0.65 42.42
C SER A 117 -38.20 0.08 41.19
N ILE A 118 -39.49 0.40 41.24
CA ILE A 118 -40.17 1.19 40.19
C ILE A 118 -39.55 2.57 40.06
N THR A 119 -39.26 3.24 41.18
CA THR A 119 -38.65 4.58 41.17
C THR A 119 -37.24 4.54 40.60
N GLN A 120 -36.44 3.52 40.94
CA GLN A 120 -35.11 3.33 40.39
C GLN A 120 -35.16 3.05 38.88
N SER A 121 -36.04 2.15 38.44
CA SER A 121 -36.26 1.85 37.02
C SER A 121 -36.71 3.10 36.26
N ARG A 122 -37.67 3.85 36.79
CA ARG A 122 -38.13 5.12 36.20
C ARG A 122 -37.02 6.15 36.13
N LYS A 123 -36.17 6.25 37.16
CA LYS A 123 -35.01 7.16 37.16
C LYS A 123 -34.03 6.79 36.05
N SER A 124 -33.68 5.51 35.90
CA SER A 124 -32.82 5.03 34.82
C SER A 124 -33.44 5.30 33.45
N ASN A 125 -34.72 4.97 33.24
CA ASN A 125 -35.41 5.21 31.98
C ASN A 125 -35.51 6.71 31.64
N THR A 126 -35.76 7.56 32.63
CA THR A 126 -35.80 9.01 32.44
C THR A 126 -34.43 9.56 32.05
N LEU A 127 -33.36 9.08 32.68
CA LEU A 127 -31.99 9.48 32.33
C LEU A 127 -31.62 9.02 30.91
N THR A 128 -31.95 7.78 30.55
CA THR A 128 -31.75 7.28 29.18
C THR A 128 -32.53 8.12 28.18
N LEU A 129 -33.80 8.45 28.44
CA LEU A 129 -34.60 9.30 27.57
C LEU A 129 -34.01 10.72 27.44
N GLN A 130 -33.47 11.29 28.51
CA GLN A 130 -32.83 12.61 28.46
C GLN A 130 -31.51 12.60 27.66
N LYS A 131 -30.82 11.46 27.59
CA LYS A 131 -29.51 11.32 26.94
C LYS A 131 -29.55 10.49 25.65
N HIS A 132 -30.74 10.09 25.19
CA HIS A 132 -30.89 9.14 24.08
C HIS A 132 -30.25 9.65 22.78
N THR A 133 -30.31 10.95 22.49
CA THR A 133 -29.69 11.54 21.30
C THR A 133 -28.17 11.37 21.31
N GLN A 134 -27.52 11.64 22.45
CA GLN A 134 -26.07 11.47 22.62
C GLN A 134 -25.66 9.99 22.53
N LEU A 135 -26.52 9.07 22.99
CA LEU A 135 -26.29 7.64 22.84
C LEU A 135 -26.42 7.20 21.37
N LEU A 136 -27.40 7.74 20.65
CA LEU A 136 -27.60 7.47 19.24
C LEU A 136 -26.41 7.94 18.40
N GLU A 137 -25.91 9.16 18.65
CA GLU A 137 -24.70 9.70 18.00
C GLU A 137 -23.51 8.74 18.12
N ILE A 138 -23.30 8.13 19.30
CA ILE A 138 -22.22 7.15 19.53
C ILE A 138 -22.47 5.85 18.76
N LEU A 139 -23.72 5.39 18.71
CA LEU A 139 -24.11 4.17 18.00
C LEU A 139 -24.06 4.33 16.47
N GLU A 140 -24.20 5.55 15.96
CA GLU A 140 -24.12 5.87 14.53
C GLU A 140 -22.68 6.05 14.02
N VAL A 141 -21.68 6.18 14.90
CA VAL A 141 -20.28 6.38 14.52
C VAL A 141 -19.75 5.34 13.51
N PRO A 142 -20.01 4.03 13.66
CA PRO A 142 -19.59 3.04 12.66
C PRO A 142 -20.19 3.29 11.27
N GLN A 143 -21.48 3.64 11.19
CA GLN A 143 -22.15 3.94 9.94
C GLN A 143 -21.60 5.23 9.30
N LEU A 144 -21.32 6.25 10.12
CA LEU A 144 -20.70 7.48 9.67
C LEU A 144 -19.28 7.22 9.16
N MET A 145 -18.49 6.43 9.88
CA MET A 145 -17.14 6.02 9.47
C MET A 145 -17.15 5.29 8.12
N ASP A 146 -18.04 4.32 7.94
CA ASP A 146 -18.20 3.59 6.68
C ASP A 146 -18.56 4.54 5.52
N THR A 147 -19.45 5.49 5.76
CA THR A 147 -19.85 6.51 4.78
C THR A 147 -18.68 7.43 4.41
N CYS A 148 -17.91 7.90 5.40
CA CYS A 148 -16.72 8.73 5.17
C CYS A 148 -15.67 7.99 4.32
N VAL A 149 -15.38 6.72 4.64
CA VAL A 149 -14.40 5.90 3.91
C VAL A 149 -14.86 5.64 2.47
N ARG A 150 -16.14 5.32 2.22
CA ARG A 150 -16.66 5.10 0.86
C ARG A 150 -16.64 6.35 -0.01
N ASN A 151 -16.85 7.51 0.58
CA ASN A 151 -16.89 8.79 -0.12
C ASN A 151 -15.53 9.50 -0.21
N ASN A 152 -14.45 8.88 0.28
CA ASN A 152 -13.08 9.42 0.32
C ASN A 152 -12.91 10.66 1.23
N TYR A 153 -13.77 10.83 2.23
CA TYR A 153 -13.63 11.82 3.31
C TYR A 153 -12.67 11.29 4.37
N TYR A 154 -11.39 11.24 4.00
CA TYR A 154 -10.35 10.57 4.80
C TYR A 154 -9.97 11.33 6.06
N GLU A 155 -10.03 12.65 6.06
CA GLU A 155 -9.70 13.48 7.22
C GLU A 155 -10.72 13.26 8.34
N GLU A 156 -12.01 13.33 7.99
CA GLU A 156 -13.13 13.08 8.89
C GLU A 156 -13.12 11.62 9.40
N ALA A 157 -12.82 10.65 8.52
CA ALA A 157 -12.67 9.26 8.93
C ALA A 157 -11.55 9.06 9.97
N LEU A 158 -10.43 9.77 9.83
CA LEU A 158 -9.32 9.70 10.80
C LEU A 158 -9.68 10.36 12.13
N GLU A 159 -10.43 11.47 12.11
CA GLU A 159 -10.95 12.11 13.33
C GLU A 159 -11.91 11.19 14.09
N LEU A 160 -12.83 10.53 13.38
CA LEU A 160 -13.74 9.54 13.95
C LEU A 160 -12.97 8.36 14.57
N ALA A 161 -11.97 7.83 13.86
CA ALA A 161 -11.13 6.77 14.38
C ALA A 161 -10.38 7.21 15.66
N ALA A 162 -9.86 8.45 15.71
CA ALA A 162 -9.21 9.00 16.89
C ALA A 162 -10.19 9.22 18.06
N TYR A 163 -11.43 9.65 17.78
CA TYR A 163 -12.50 9.75 18.77
C TYR A 163 -12.82 8.38 19.39
N VAL A 164 -13.02 7.35 18.57
CA VAL A 164 -13.34 6.00 19.03
C VAL A 164 -12.19 5.37 19.83
N ARG A 165 -10.93 5.60 19.41
CA ARG A 165 -9.74 5.18 20.21
C ARG A 165 -9.72 5.82 21.60
N ARG A 166 -10.11 7.11 21.72
CA ARG A 166 -10.22 7.78 23.03
C ARG A 166 -11.37 7.20 23.87
N LEU A 167 -12.48 6.82 23.23
CA LEU A 167 -13.62 6.17 23.87
C LEU A 167 -13.23 4.79 24.42
N GLU A 168 -12.51 3.98 23.63
CA GLU A 168 -12.00 2.65 24.02
C GLU A 168 -11.13 2.74 25.28
N LYS A 169 -10.21 3.71 25.34
CA LYS A 169 -9.32 3.92 26.50
C LYS A 169 -10.07 4.29 27.77
N LYS A 170 -11.19 5.01 27.65
CA LYS A 170 -11.94 5.54 28.80
C LYS A 170 -13.00 4.56 29.33
N TYR A 171 -13.59 3.74 28.46
CA TYR A 171 -14.75 2.90 28.78
C TYR A 171 -14.61 1.45 28.27
N SER A 172 -13.43 0.85 28.46
CA SER A 172 -13.10 -0.51 28.01
C SER A 172 -13.93 -1.63 28.63
N ASN A 173 -14.66 -1.34 29.71
CA ASN A 173 -15.53 -2.28 30.43
C ASN A 173 -16.93 -2.44 29.80
N ILE A 174 -17.29 -1.64 28.79
CA ILE A 174 -18.61 -1.67 28.16
C ILE A 174 -18.54 -2.44 26.85
N SER A 175 -19.27 -3.56 26.75
CA SER A 175 -19.25 -4.44 25.57
C SER A 175 -19.66 -3.75 24.27
N VAL A 176 -20.68 -2.87 24.31
CA VAL A 176 -21.15 -2.11 23.14
C VAL A 176 -20.04 -1.23 22.57
N ILE A 177 -19.25 -0.59 23.43
CA ILE A 177 -18.12 0.25 23.00
C ILE A 177 -17.03 -0.62 22.37
N THR A 178 -16.76 -1.80 22.92
CA THR A 178 -15.83 -2.76 22.32
C THR A 178 -16.29 -3.18 20.91
N THR A 179 -17.59 -3.41 20.70
CA THR A 179 -18.16 -3.72 19.37
C THR A 179 -17.98 -2.56 18.40
N ILE A 180 -18.33 -1.33 18.80
CA ILE A 180 -18.13 -0.12 17.98
C ILE A 180 -16.66 0.03 17.57
N CYS A 181 -15.74 -0.19 18.51
CA CYS A 181 -14.30 -0.13 18.23
C CYS A 181 -13.87 -1.19 17.21
N ALA A 182 -14.44 -2.40 17.25
CA ALA A 182 -14.14 -3.45 16.28
C ALA A 182 -14.64 -3.09 14.87
N GLU A 183 -15.85 -2.55 14.75
CA GLU A 183 -16.42 -2.11 13.46
C GLU A 183 -15.62 -0.95 12.85
N VAL A 184 -15.27 0.06 13.66
CA VAL A 184 -14.46 1.20 13.19
C VAL A 184 -13.04 0.75 12.80
N LYS A 185 -12.46 -0.23 13.50
CA LYS A 185 -11.19 -0.86 13.10
C LYS A 185 -11.33 -1.57 11.74
N HIS A 186 -12.45 -2.23 11.47
CA HIS A 186 -12.71 -2.84 10.17
C HIS A 186 -12.80 -1.80 9.04
N CYS A 187 -13.56 -0.72 9.22
CA CYS A 187 -13.61 0.39 8.26
C CYS A 187 -12.22 1.06 8.06
N SER A 188 -11.42 1.17 9.13
CA SER A 188 -10.05 1.69 9.05
C SER A 188 -9.12 0.80 8.22
N GLN A 189 -9.33 -0.52 8.19
CA GLN A 189 -8.58 -1.43 7.32
C GLN A 189 -8.93 -1.21 5.84
N LEU A 190 -10.21 -0.93 5.54
CA LEU A 190 -10.63 -0.56 4.20
C LEU A 190 -10.00 0.75 3.73
N LEU A 191 -9.99 1.77 4.60
CA LEU A 191 -9.29 3.04 4.35
C LEU A 191 -7.82 2.82 4.01
N LEU A 192 -7.12 2.01 4.82
CA LEU A 192 -5.72 1.66 4.58
C LEU A 192 -5.53 1.01 3.20
N ALA A 193 -6.40 0.07 2.83
CA ALA A 193 -6.33 -0.59 1.52
C ALA A 193 -6.53 0.40 0.36
N GLN A 194 -7.48 1.34 0.47
CA GLN A 194 -7.72 2.38 -0.52
C GLN A 194 -6.53 3.33 -0.68
N LEU A 195 -5.94 3.79 0.44
CA LEU A 195 -4.76 4.66 0.43
C LEU A 195 -3.55 3.96 -0.20
N LEU A 196 -3.29 2.70 0.15
CA LEU A 196 -2.22 1.91 -0.47
C LEU A 196 -2.48 1.67 -1.97
N GLN A 197 -3.74 1.50 -2.38
CA GLN A 197 -4.11 1.36 -3.78
C GLN A 197 -3.86 2.66 -4.57
N GLN A 198 -4.07 3.83 -3.98
CA GLN A 198 -3.72 5.12 -4.60
C GLN A 198 -2.20 5.27 -4.81
N LEU A 199 -1.37 4.71 -3.91
CA LEU A 199 0.07 4.68 -4.13
C LEU A 199 0.48 3.74 -5.28
N ARG A 200 -0.37 2.77 -5.63
CA ARG A 200 -0.18 1.82 -6.74
C ARG A 200 -0.74 2.32 -8.07
N SER A 201 -1.07 3.60 -8.20
CA SER A 201 -1.49 4.22 -9.46
C SER A 201 -0.48 5.27 -9.94
N ASP A 202 -0.72 5.87 -11.11
CA ASP A 202 0.03 7.05 -11.52
C ASP A 202 -0.38 8.23 -10.62
N ILE A 203 0.50 8.61 -9.70
CA ILE A 203 0.23 9.60 -8.65
C ILE A 203 1.31 10.66 -8.64
N GLN A 204 0.88 11.91 -8.60
CA GLN A 204 1.74 13.09 -8.53
C GLN A 204 2.21 13.37 -7.10
N LEU A 205 3.34 14.06 -6.97
CA LEU A 205 3.96 14.35 -5.66
C LEU A 205 3.00 14.97 -4.63
N PRO A 206 2.16 15.98 -4.94
CA PRO A 206 1.26 16.57 -3.96
C PRO A 206 0.21 15.58 -3.41
N ALA A 207 -0.35 14.75 -4.30
CA ALA A 207 -1.31 13.73 -3.89
C ALA A 207 -0.62 12.64 -3.06
N CYS A 208 0.62 12.28 -3.41
CA CYS A 208 1.40 11.31 -2.67
C CYS A 208 1.73 11.79 -1.24
N LEU A 209 2.11 13.07 -1.08
CA LEU A 209 2.32 13.70 0.23
C LEU A 209 1.06 13.64 1.10
N ARG A 210 -0.13 13.87 0.52
CA ARG A 210 -1.41 13.75 1.25
C ARG A 210 -1.67 12.31 1.69
N VAL A 211 -1.52 11.34 0.79
CA VAL A 211 -1.76 9.91 1.08
C VAL A 211 -0.80 9.42 2.17
N ILE A 212 0.49 9.72 2.06
CA ILE A 212 1.48 9.39 3.10
C ILE A 212 1.18 10.14 4.40
N GLY A 213 0.73 11.40 4.31
CA GLY A 213 0.21 12.16 5.45
C GLY A 213 -0.88 11.40 6.18
N PHE A 214 -1.92 10.94 5.49
CA PHE A 214 -3.00 10.14 6.09
C PHE A 214 -2.48 8.84 6.71
N LEU A 215 -1.58 8.12 6.01
CA LEU A 215 -0.98 6.89 6.53
C LEU A 215 -0.16 7.12 7.81
N ARG A 216 0.54 8.27 7.94
CA ARG A 216 1.21 8.68 9.19
C ARG A 216 0.19 8.93 10.31
N HIS A 217 -0.93 9.60 10.01
CA HIS A 217 -1.98 9.88 11.00
C HIS A 217 -2.72 8.62 11.48
N MET A 218 -2.79 7.57 10.66
CA MET A 218 -3.35 6.30 11.10
C MET A 218 -2.56 5.65 12.24
N ASP A 219 -1.27 5.97 12.37
CA ASP A 219 -0.36 5.47 13.41
C ASP A 219 -0.27 3.92 13.42
N ILE A 220 -0.29 3.32 12.23
CA ILE A 220 -0.21 1.86 12.03
C ILE A 220 1.22 1.42 11.68
N PHE A 221 1.98 2.28 11.01
CA PHE A 221 3.33 1.98 10.54
C PHE A 221 4.36 2.87 11.24
N THR A 222 5.51 2.29 11.57
CA THR A 222 6.72 3.05 11.85
C THR A 222 7.22 3.77 10.60
N GLU A 223 8.05 4.80 10.74
CA GLU A 223 8.59 5.54 9.59
C GLU A 223 9.38 4.63 8.62
N ALA A 224 10.11 3.64 9.15
CA ALA A 224 10.82 2.65 8.36
C ALA A 224 9.86 1.73 7.57
N GLU A 225 8.78 1.26 8.20
CA GLU A 225 7.75 0.45 7.52
C GLU A 225 7.01 1.27 6.47
N LEU A 226 6.73 2.54 6.74
CA LEU A 226 6.06 3.43 5.80
C LEU A 226 6.91 3.68 4.55
N ARG A 227 8.22 3.91 4.70
CA ARG A 227 9.18 3.98 3.59
C ARG A 227 9.17 2.70 2.75
N LEU A 228 9.18 1.53 3.42
CA LEU A 228 9.12 0.25 2.72
C LEU A 228 7.79 0.05 1.99
N LYS A 229 6.66 0.38 2.63
CA LYS A 229 5.33 0.29 2.01
C LYS A 229 5.18 1.21 0.82
N PHE A 230 5.72 2.42 0.90
CA PHE A 230 5.79 3.33 -0.23
C PHE A 230 6.58 2.71 -1.40
N LEU A 231 7.82 2.26 -1.16
CA LEU A 231 8.63 1.66 -2.22
C LEU A 231 7.98 0.39 -2.81
N GLN A 232 7.38 -0.46 -1.97
CA GLN A 232 6.64 -1.64 -2.43
C GLN A 232 5.43 -1.27 -3.29
N ALA A 233 4.66 -0.25 -2.91
CA ALA A 233 3.50 0.19 -3.68
C ALA A 233 3.90 0.82 -5.02
N ARG A 234 4.89 1.71 -5.01
CA ARG A 234 5.42 2.33 -6.23
C ARG A 234 6.07 1.31 -7.15
N ASP A 235 6.81 0.34 -6.60
CA ASP A 235 7.41 -0.73 -7.40
C ASP A 235 6.35 -1.63 -8.01
N CYS A 236 5.32 -2.03 -7.25
CA CYS A 236 4.21 -2.83 -7.79
C CYS A 236 3.55 -2.15 -8.99
N TRP A 237 3.35 -0.82 -8.91
CA TRP A 237 2.83 -0.04 -10.03
C TRP A 237 3.82 0.00 -11.20
N PHE A 238 5.08 0.32 -10.94
CA PHE A 238 6.12 0.37 -11.96
C PHE A 238 6.28 -0.96 -12.71
N GLN A 239 6.28 -2.08 -12.00
CA GLN A 239 6.30 -3.43 -12.60
C GLN A 239 5.08 -3.67 -13.49
N SER A 240 3.89 -3.21 -13.06
CA SER A 240 2.67 -3.30 -13.88
C SER A 240 2.78 -2.47 -15.16
N VAL A 241 3.46 -1.32 -15.12
CA VAL A 241 3.70 -0.51 -16.32
C VAL A 241 4.66 -1.24 -17.26
N LEU A 242 5.76 -1.80 -16.74
CA LEU A 242 6.71 -2.57 -17.55
C LEU A 242 6.08 -3.82 -18.17
N SER A 243 5.22 -4.54 -17.44
CA SER A 243 4.56 -5.75 -17.96
C SER A 243 3.59 -5.47 -19.11
N ASN A 244 3.11 -4.23 -19.23
CA ASN A 244 2.20 -3.81 -20.29
C ASN A 244 2.92 -3.45 -21.60
N ILE A 245 4.25 -3.39 -21.61
CA ILE A 245 5.02 -3.08 -22.81
C ILE A 245 5.08 -4.31 -23.73
N PRO A 246 4.68 -4.21 -25.01
CA PRO A 246 4.75 -5.32 -25.95
C PRO A 246 6.19 -5.82 -26.17
N LYS A 247 6.38 -7.14 -26.14
CA LYS A 247 7.68 -7.81 -26.34
C LYS A 247 7.87 -8.35 -27.78
N SER A 248 7.09 -7.87 -28.74
CA SER A 248 7.08 -8.39 -30.12
C SER A 248 8.33 -8.02 -30.92
N ASP A 249 8.86 -6.81 -30.71
CA ASP A 249 10.08 -6.31 -31.32
C ASP A 249 11.03 -5.85 -30.22
N ALA A 250 12.21 -6.46 -30.14
CA ALA A 250 13.20 -6.19 -29.10
C ALA A 250 13.64 -4.71 -29.10
N TYR A 251 13.78 -4.09 -30.28
CA TYR A 251 14.19 -2.69 -30.37
C TYR A 251 13.11 -1.74 -29.81
N GLN A 252 11.85 -1.94 -30.21
CA GLN A 252 10.72 -1.14 -29.70
C GLN A 252 10.49 -1.37 -28.21
N HIS A 253 10.58 -2.63 -27.76
CA HIS A 253 10.47 -2.97 -26.34
C HIS A 253 11.54 -2.24 -25.52
N LEU A 254 12.82 -2.32 -25.92
CA LEU A 254 13.91 -1.62 -25.23
C LEU A 254 13.75 -0.12 -25.22
N THR A 255 13.45 0.49 -26.37
CA THR A 255 13.24 1.94 -26.46
C THR A 255 12.18 2.39 -25.46
N LYS A 256 11.06 1.66 -25.36
CA LYS A 256 9.99 1.98 -24.42
C LYS A 256 10.37 1.71 -22.97
N VAL A 257 11.05 0.60 -22.69
CA VAL A 257 11.55 0.27 -21.35
C VAL A 257 12.52 1.33 -20.86
N ILE A 258 13.45 1.81 -21.70
CA ILE A 258 14.40 2.89 -21.35
C ILE A 258 13.64 4.17 -21.00
N GLU A 259 12.70 4.59 -21.84
CA GLU A 259 11.91 5.81 -21.64
C GLU A 259 11.11 5.75 -20.33
N VAL A 260 10.32 4.68 -20.16
CA VAL A 260 9.44 4.45 -19.01
C VAL A 260 10.25 4.32 -17.72
N SER A 261 11.35 3.56 -17.74
CA SER A 261 12.22 3.38 -16.58
C SER A 261 12.85 4.70 -16.17
N ARG A 262 13.39 5.47 -17.13
CA ARG A 262 14.02 6.75 -16.85
C ARG A 262 13.07 7.74 -16.18
N VAL A 263 11.86 7.89 -16.71
CA VAL A 263 10.88 8.86 -16.19
C VAL A 263 10.36 8.39 -14.83
N TYR A 264 9.81 7.18 -14.75
CA TYR A 264 9.09 6.77 -13.54
C TYR A 264 10.00 6.41 -12.38
N LEU A 265 11.18 5.81 -12.61
CA LEU A 265 12.12 5.61 -11.52
C LEU A 265 12.62 6.96 -10.98
N PHE A 266 12.85 7.95 -11.84
CA PHE A 266 13.24 9.30 -11.40
C PHE A 266 12.15 9.94 -10.54
N ASP A 267 10.89 9.84 -10.98
CA ASP A 267 9.75 10.36 -10.23
C ASP A 267 9.60 9.65 -8.88
N ILE A 268 9.70 8.32 -8.83
CA ILE A 268 9.60 7.57 -7.57
C ILE A 268 10.71 7.98 -6.60
N ILE A 269 11.94 8.15 -7.08
CA ILE A 269 13.06 8.57 -6.23
C ILE A 269 12.86 10.01 -5.74
N THR A 270 12.42 10.91 -6.62
CA THR A 270 12.15 12.31 -6.27
C THR A 270 11.01 12.40 -5.25
N GLN A 271 9.94 11.62 -5.45
CA GLN A 271 8.83 11.49 -4.50
C GLN A 271 9.32 10.97 -3.15
N TYR A 272 10.11 9.89 -3.14
CA TYR A 272 10.67 9.33 -1.91
C TYR A 272 11.46 10.39 -1.14
N ARG A 273 12.38 11.09 -1.83
CA ARG A 273 13.23 12.12 -1.20
C ARG A 273 12.43 13.30 -0.66
N ALA A 274 11.38 13.72 -1.35
CA ALA A 274 10.51 14.80 -0.91
C ALA A 274 9.61 14.41 0.27
N ILE A 275 9.18 13.15 0.36
CA ILE A 275 8.28 12.65 1.40
C ILE A 275 9.04 12.29 2.68
N PHE A 276 10.25 11.74 2.53
CA PHE A 276 11.04 11.15 3.60
C PHE A 276 12.35 11.89 3.87
N THR A 277 12.39 13.19 3.54
CA THR A 277 13.56 14.08 3.57
C THR A 277 14.62 13.69 4.59
N ASP A 278 15.72 13.12 4.12
CA ASP A 278 16.96 12.95 4.89
C ASP A 278 17.73 14.28 4.90
N GLU A 279 17.19 15.31 5.54
CA GLU A 279 17.92 16.54 5.86
C GLU A 279 18.34 16.50 7.33
N GLU A 280 19.38 15.71 7.63
CA GLU A 280 20.40 16.24 8.51
C GLU A 280 21.70 16.25 7.70
N PRO A 281 22.20 17.45 7.31
CA PRO A 281 23.45 17.54 6.58
C PRO A 281 24.55 16.87 7.41
N LEU A 282 25.54 16.35 6.71
CA LEU A 282 26.72 15.57 7.14
C LEU A 282 27.56 16.16 8.31
N LEU A 283 27.06 17.16 9.04
CA LEU A 283 27.70 17.93 10.10
C LEU A 283 27.23 17.60 11.53
N LYS A 284 26.29 16.66 11.72
CA LYS A 284 25.89 16.19 13.07
C LYS A 284 26.06 14.69 13.25
N GLN A 285 27.24 14.18 12.94
CA GLN A 285 27.70 12.88 13.43
C GLN A 285 28.01 12.95 14.93
N THR A 286 27.00 13.01 15.79
CA THR A 286 27.16 12.62 17.21
C THR A 286 26.03 11.73 17.74
N THR A 287 24.94 11.56 17.00
CA THR A 287 23.94 10.53 17.31
C THR A 287 23.58 9.76 16.04
N PHE A 288 24.17 8.58 15.91
CA PHE A 288 23.93 7.58 14.87
C PHE A 288 22.43 7.23 14.80
N ARG A 289 21.64 7.99 14.03
CA ARG A 289 20.34 7.50 13.54
C ARG A 289 20.65 6.49 12.43
N GLY A 290 20.38 5.23 12.74
CA GLY A 290 20.46 4.02 11.92
C GLY A 290 20.91 4.11 10.45
N PRO A 291 21.98 3.40 10.04
CA PRO A 291 22.39 3.25 8.62
C PRO A 291 21.34 2.57 7.73
N ARG A 292 20.27 1.99 8.30
CA ARG A 292 19.31 1.16 7.57
C ARG A 292 18.29 1.95 6.74
N GLU A 293 17.97 3.20 7.11
CA GLU A 293 16.85 3.92 6.49
C GLU A 293 17.24 4.55 5.14
N ALA A 294 18.39 5.23 5.08
CA ALA A 294 18.96 5.73 3.82
C ALA A 294 19.26 4.57 2.84
N GLN A 295 19.76 3.44 3.36
CA GLN A 295 20.08 2.24 2.58
C GLN A 295 18.88 1.61 1.86
N LEU A 296 17.64 1.82 2.31
CA LEU A 296 16.46 1.26 1.65
C LEU A 296 16.31 1.79 0.23
N LEU A 297 16.43 3.10 0.05
CA LEU A 297 16.32 3.71 -1.27
C LEU A 297 17.48 3.27 -2.17
N GLN A 298 18.71 3.28 -1.65
CA GLN A 298 19.88 2.90 -2.45
C GLN A 298 19.82 1.43 -2.89
N SER A 299 19.46 0.51 -1.98
CA SER A 299 19.27 -0.91 -2.30
C SER A 299 18.13 -1.13 -3.30
N TRP A 300 17.03 -0.39 -3.17
CA TRP A 300 15.92 -0.46 -4.11
C TRP A 300 16.36 0.03 -5.51
N VAL A 301 17.01 1.19 -5.60
CA VAL A 301 17.52 1.74 -6.88
C VAL A 301 18.49 0.77 -7.53
N GLN A 302 19.44 0.20 -6.77
CA GLN A 302 20.37 -0.81 -7.27
C GLN A 302 19.62 -2.00 -7.86
N THR A 303 18.62 -2.53 -7.15
CA THR A 303 17.79 -3.65 -7.64
C THR A 303 17.06 -3.29 -8.95
N LYS A 304 16.58 -2.05 -9.10
CA LYS A 304 15.92 -1.60 -10.33
C LYS A 304 16.91 -1.44 -11.49
N VAL A 305 18.12 -0.95 -11.24
CA VAL A 305 19.19 -0.89 -12.24
C VAL A 305 19.58 -2.30 -12.68
N ASP A 306 19.78 -3.22 -11.74
CA ASP A 306 20.12 -4.62 -12.06
C ASP A 306 19.01 -5.28 -12.89
N GLN A 307 17.73 -5.04 -12.54
CA GLN A 307 16.59 -5.50 -13.33
C GLN A 307 16.64 -4.94 -14.77
N PHE A 308 16.90 -3.64 -14.93
CA PHE A 308 17.03 -3.02 -16.25
C PHE A 308 18.20 -3.61 -17.05
N LEU A 309 19.36 -3.83 -16.44
CA LEU A 309 20.53 -4.41 -17.10
C LEU A 309 20.29 -5.86 -17.54
N VAL A 310 19.51 -6.63 -16.78
CA VAL A 310 19.09 -7.99 -17.18
C VAL A 310 18.18 -7.93 -18.40
N THR A 311 17.12 -7.11 -18.37
CA THR A 311 16.23 -6.91 -19.54
C THR A 311 17.01 -6.44 -20.77
N LEU A 312 17.94 -5.50 -20.59
CA LEU A 312 18.79 -4.99 -21.66
C LEU A 312 19.62 -6.11 -22.29
N ARG A 313 20.23 -6.99 -21.49
CA ARG A 313 21.02 -8.12 -21.99
C ARG A 313 20.16 -9.14 -22.75
N GLU A 314 18.98 -9.46 -22.23
CA GLU A 314 18.06 -10.43 -22.85
C GLU A 314 17.55 -9.93 -24.20
N ASP A 315 17.07 -8.70 -24.29
CA ASP A 315 16.53 -8.14 -25.52
C ASP A 315 17.62 -7.91 -26.58
N LEU A 316 18.81 -7.45 -26.17
CA LEU A 316 19.95 -7.33 -27.09
C LEU A 316 20.40 -8.69 -27.63
N ALA A 317 20.31 -9.76 -26.82
CA ALA A 317 20.56 -11.11 -27.29
C ALA A 317 19.50 -11.62 -28.27
N GLY A 318 18.27 -11.08 -28.20
CA GLY A 318 17.19 -11.34 -29.16
C GLY A 318 17.38 -10.69 -30.53
N GLY A 319 18.33 -9.75 -30.65
CA GLY A 319 18.69 -9.09 -31.90
C GLY A 319 17.94 -7.79 -32.14
N VAL A 320 18.69 -6.67 -32.19
CA VAL A 320 18.16 -5.31 -32.41
C VAL A 320 18.53 -4.72 -33.78
N GLY A 321 19.18 -5.51 -34.64
CA GLY A 321 19.68 -5.09 -35.95
C GLY A 321 20.79 -4.03 -35.86
N SER A 322 20.90 -3.19 -36.89
CA SER A 322 21.95 -2.17 -37.05
C SER A 322 21.80 -0.92 -36.17
N ARG A 323 20.73 -0.82 -35.35
CA ARG A 323 20.38 0.39 -34.57
C ARG A 323 20.94 0.39 -33.14
N LEU A 324 22.08 -0.26 -32.95
CA LEU A 324 22.68 -0.45 -31.63
C LEU A 324 23.18 0.86 -31.02
N ASP A 325 23.65 1.78 -31.86
CA ASP A 325 24.12 3.12 -31.53
C ASP A 325 23.03 3.99 -30.88
N SER A 326 21.82 3.98 -31.45
CA SER A 326 20.66 4.70 -30.93
C SER A 326 20.30 4.22 -29.52
N LEU A 327 20.26 2.89 -29.31
CA LEU A 327 20.00 2.30 -28.00
C LEU A 327 21.12 2.62 -27.00
N LEU A 328 22.39 2.57 -27.42
CA LEU A 328 23.52 2.94 -26.57
C LEU A 328 23.40 4.40 -26.13
N GLY A 329 23.11 5.32 -27.06
CA GLY A 329 22.91 6.74 -26.76
C GLY A 329 21.77 6.97 -25.76
N GLN A 330 20.63 6.30 -25.95
CA GLN A 330 19.49 6.38 -25.02
C GLN A 330 19.82 5.82 -23.62
N CYS A 331 20.51 4.68 -23.54
CA CYS A 331 20.95 4.10 -22.27
C CYS A 331 21.99 4.97 -21.56
N MET A 332 22.93 5.57 -22.31
CA MET A 332 23.91 6.51 -21.77
C MET A 332 23.24 7.77 -21.22
N TYR A 333 22.25 8.31 -21.95
CA TYR A 333 21.45 9.43 -21.47
C TYR A 333 20.63 9.07 -20.23
N PHE A 334 20.04 7.87 -20.18
CA PHE A 334 19.36 7.36 -19.00
C PHE A 334 20.30 7.31 -17.79
N GLY A 335 21.48 6.67 -17.92
CA GLY A 335 22.48 6.63 -16.85
C GLY A 335 22.96 8.02 -16.42
N LEU A 336 23.18 8.93 -17.37
CA LEU A 336 23.54 10.32 -17.08
C LEU A 336 22.43 11.06 -16.32
N SER A 337 21.16 10.88 -16.69
CA SER A 337 20.05 11.53 -15.99
C SER A 337 19.95 11.07 -14.51
N PHE A 338 20.34 9.83 -14.22
CA PHE A 338 20.34 9.25 -12.88
C PHE A 338 21.55 9.68 -12.03
N SER A 339 22.62 10.20 -12.65
CA SER A 339 23.75 10.79 -11.93
C SER A 339 23.32 11.95 -11.02
N ARG A 340 22.27 12.70 -11.39
CA ARG A 340 21.67 13.76 -10.56
C ARG A 340 21.10 13.24 -9.24
N VAL A 341 20.72 11.97 -9.23
CA VAL A 341 20.18 11.26 -8.09
C VAL A 341 21.28 10.46 -7.38
N GLY A 342 22.54 10.56 -7.83
CA GLY A 342 23.68 9.87 -7.25
C GLY A 342 23.80 8.40 -7.70
N CYS A 343 23.18 8.02 -8.81
CA CYS A 343 23.28 6.69 -9.39
C CYS A 343 23.77 6.80 -10.84
N ASP A 344 25.06 6.56 -11.09
CA ASP A 344 25.60 6.49 -12.45
C ASP A 344 25.98 5.03 -12.78
N PHE A 345 25.23 4.41 -13.67
CA PHE A 345 25.44 3.03 -14.11
C PHE A 345 26.01 2.93 -15.52
N ARG A 346 26.46 4.03 -16.13
CA ARG A 346 27.00 4.02 -17.50
C ARG A 346 28.20 3.08 -17.66
N GLY A 347 29.02 2.95 -16.62
CA GLY A 347 30.14 2.00 -16.61
C GLY A 347 29.71 0.53 -16.74
N LEU A 348 28.47 0.18 -16.37
CA LEU A 348 27.93 -1.18 -16.48
C LEU A 348 27.36 -1.48 -17.88
N LEU A 349 27.08 -0.44 -18.68
CA LEU A 349 26.52 -0.60 -20.03
C LEU A 349 27.56 -1.08 -21.04
N ALA A 350 28.81 -0.64 -20.90
CA ALA A 350 29.86 -0.84 -21.91
C ALA A 350 30.02 -2.32 -22.31
N HIS A 351 30.14 -3.23 -21.33
CA HIS A 351 30.29 -4.65 -21.58
C HIS A 351 29.07 -5.28 -22.26
N ILE A 352 27.86 -4.81 -21.95
CA ILE A 352 26.63 -5.37 -22.52
C ILE A 352 26.54 -5.04 -24.01
N PHE A 353 26.83 -3.79 -24.37
CA PHE A 353 26.82 -3.35 -25.78
C PHE A 353 27.98 -3.91 -26.57
N GLN A 354 29.15 -4.09 -25.94
CA GLN A 354 30.29 -4.79 -26.53
C GLN A 354 29.91 -6.22 -26.95
N ASP A 355 29.34 -6.99 -26.03
CA ASP A 355 28.92 -8.37 -26.30
C ASP A 355 27.88 -8.43 -27.42
N ALA A 356 26.94 -7.48 -27.43
CA ALA A 356 25.89 -7.40 -28.45
C ALA A 356 26.47 -7.06 -29.84
N ALA A 357 27.36 -6.07 -29.93
CA ALA A 357 28.02 -5.67 -31.17
C ALA A 357 28.83 -6.82 -31.76
N LEU A 358 29.64 -7.49 -30.94
CA LEU A 358 30.47 -8.62 -31.39
C LEU A 358 29.61 -9.80 -31.86
N LYS A 359 28.58 -10.18 -31.10
CA LYS A 359 27.66 -11.27 -31.51
C LYS A 359 26.95 -10.96 -32.82
N HIS A 360 26.50 -9.72 -33.00
CA HIS A 360 25.85 -9.31 -34.24
C HIS A 360 26.81 -9.36 -35.43
N PHE A 361 28.03 -8.86 -35.26
CA PHE A 361 29.06 -8.91 -36.30
C PHE A 361 29.43 -10.35 -36.69
N ILE A 362 29.60 -11.26 -35.71
CA ILE A 362 29.85 -12.68 -35.95
C ILE A 362 28.70 -13.29 -36.76
N ALA A 363 27.44 -13.05 -36.36
CA ALA A 363 26.28 -13.59 -37.06
C ALA A 363 26.16 -13.10 -38.52
N MET A 364 26.44 -11.81 -38.77
CA MET A 364 26.46 -11.24 -40.12
C MET A 364 27.59 -11.85 -40.97
N THR A 365 28.77 -12.04 -40.38
CA THR A 365 29.92 -12.64 -41.05
C THR A 365 29.68 -14.11 -41.40
N ASP A 366 29.14 -14.88 -40.46
CA ASP A 366 28.81 -16.29 -40.67
C ASP A 366 27.72 -16.43 -41.74
N ALA A 367 26.71 -15.55 -41.76
CA ALA A 367 25.68 -15.51 -42.79
C ALA A 367 26.25 -15.17 -44.18
N ALA A 368 27.25 -14.28 -44.26
CA ALA A 368 27.98 -13.98 -45.49
C ALA A 368 28.74 -15.21 -46.00
N ASN A 369 29.40 -15.97 -45.12
CA ASN A 369 30.05 -17.23 -45.50
C ASN A 369 29.04 -18.28 -45.99
N ASP A 370 27.91 -18.47 -45.30
CA ASP A 370 26.89 -19.43 -45.70
C ASP A 370 26.26 -19.08 -47.06
N LYS A 371 26.10 -17.79 -47.35
CA LYS A 371 25.65 -17.29 -48.65
C LYS A 371 26.73 -17.47 -49.73
N TYR A 372 28.00 -17.25 -49.40
CA TYR A 372 29.12 -17.51 -50.29
C TYR A 372 29.22 -18.98 -50.68
N ASP A 373 29.13 -19.89 -49.70
CA ASP A 373 29.20 -21.34 -49.94
C ASP A 373 28.08 -21.79 -50.90
N LYS A 374 26.84 -21.34 -50.68
CA LYS A 374 25.70 -21.59 -51.58
C LYS A 374 25.89 -21.01 -52.99
N ASN A 375 26.46 -19.80 -53.07
CA ASN A 375 26.77 -19.19 -54.36
C ASN A 375 27.84 -19.99 -55.10
N MET A 376 28.83 -20.53 -54.39
CA MET A 376 29.89 -21.33 -54.98
C MET A 376 29.40 -22.69 -55.47
N GLU A 377 28.43 -23.33 -54.79
CA GLU A 377 27.82 -24.60 -55.23
C GLU A 377 27.15 -24.52 -56.62
N THR A 378 26.67 -23.33 -56.98
CA THR A 378 25.99 -23.08 -58.28
C THR A 378 26.85 -22.30 -59.26
N TYR A 379 28.08 -21.96 -58.86
CA TYR A 379 28.95 -21.13 -59.66
C TYR A 379 29.57 -21.92 -60.81
N THR A 380 29.60 -21.30 -61.99
CA THR A 380 30.35 -21.81 -63.14
C THR A 380 31.48 -20.83 -63.43
N LEU A 381 32.70 -21.35 -63.55
CA LEU A 381 33.88 -20.55 -63.78
C LEU A 381 33.85 -19.95 -65.19
N VAL A 382 33.50 -18.67 -65.29
CA VAL A 382 33.47 -17.94 -66.56
C VAL A 382 34.30 -16.68 -66.41
N LEU A 383 35.39 -16.58 -67.18
CA LEU A 383 36.19 -15.36 -67.24
C LEU A 383 35.42 -14.30 -68.04
N ARG A 384 34.76 -13.37 -67.35
CA ARG A 384 34.14 -12.22 -68.02
C ARG A 384 35.24 -11.26 -68.48
N SER A 385 35.38 -11.09 -69.79
CA SER A 385 36.27 -10.07 -70.36
C SER A 385 35.78 -8.69 -69.93
N SER A 386 36.70 -7.88 -69.37
CA SER A 386 36.48 -6.56 -68.77
C SER A 386 35.96 -5.47 -69.75
N HIS A 387 35.49 -5.84 -70.94
CA HIS A 387 35.14 -4.91 -72.02
C HIS A 387 33.66 -4.47 -72.06
N GLN A 388 32.82 -4.85 -71.09
CA GLN A 388 31.39 -4.46 -71.09
C GLN A 388 30.94 -3.58 -69.91
N SER A 389 31.87 -2.92 -69.22
CA SER A 389 31.53 -1.94 -68.17
C SER A 389 32.27 -0.62 -68.36
N SER A 390 32.31 -0.11 -69.59
CA SER A 390 32.63 1.29 -69.86
C SER A 390 31.35 2.07 -70.10
N THR A 391 30.53 2.22 -69.06
CA THR A 391 29.70 3.43 -68.95
C THR A 391 30.60 4.52 -68.38
N LEU A 392 30.71 5.62 -69.14
CA LEU A 392 31.52 6.80 -68.85
C LEU A 392 31.35 7.28 -67.41
N TYR A 393 32.33 7.00 -66.55
CA TYR A 393 32.54 7.75 -65.32
C TYR A 393 33.76 8.65 -65.56
N PRO A 394 33.63 9.99 -65.42
CA PRO A 394 34.78 10.86 -65.50
C PRO A 394 35.74 10.49 -64.37
N SER A 395 37.02 10.37 -64.72
CA SER A 395 38.14 10.20 -63.79
C SER A 395 38.19 11.39 -62.83
N MET A 396 37.46 11.31 -61.73
CA MET A 396 37.68 12.07 -60.51
C MET A 396 38.20 11.08 -59.47
N ALA A 397 39.36 11.39 -58.88
CA ALA A 397 40.05 10.73 -57.77
C ALA A 397 39.81 9.22 -57.58
N VAL A 398 40.86 8.41 -57.66
CA VAL A 398 40.84 7.01 -57.22
C VAL A 398 40.49 7.01 -55.73
N ASP A 399 39.20 6.96 -55.39
CA ASP A 399 38.73 6.93 -54.02
C ASP A 399 39.26 5.64 -53.39
N MET A 400 40.19 5.81 -52.45
CA MET A 400 40.93 4.76 -51.75
C MET A 400 40.03 3.76 -50.98
N HIS A 401 38.73 4.02 -50.96
CA HIS A 401 37.70 3.38 -50.13
C HIS A 401 36.71 2.51 -50.93
N ASN A 402 36.77 2.53 -52.26
CA ASN A 402 35.88 1.69 -53.07
C ASN A 402 36.41 0.25 -53.19
N PRO A 403 35.52 -0.76 -53.23
CA PRO A 403 35.94 -2.14 -53.42
C PRO A 403 36.64 -2.32 -54.77
N PRO A 404 37.71 -3.16 -54.85
CA PRO A 404 38.44 -3.40 -56.08
C PRO A 404 37.52 -3.87 -57.22
N THR A 405 37.55 -3.18 -58.37
CA THR A 405 36.74 -3.54 -59.54
C THR A 405 37.14 -4.89 -60.15
N THR A 406 38.32 -5.40 -59.80
CA THR A 406 38.80 -6.75 -60.14
C THR A 406 37.90 -7.85 -59.56
N LEU A 407 37.27 -7.62 -58.40
CA LEU A 407 36.34 -8.58 -57.78
C LEU A 407 35.12 -8.86 -58.66
N LEU A 408 34.71 -7.92 -59.52
CA LEU A 408 33.57 -8.08 -60.42
C LEU A 408 33.76 -9.18 -61.47
N GLN A 409 35.02 -9.59 -61.72
CA GLN A 409 35.33 -10.72 -62.59
C GLN A 409 34.77 -12.04 -62.02
N PHE A 410 34.63 -12.14 -60.69
CA PHE A 410 34.18 -13.32 -59.96
C PHE A 410 33.01 -12.98 -59.04
N THR A 411 31.78 -13.19 -59.53
CA THR A 411 30.55 -12.80 -58.82
C THR A 411 30.46 -13.29 -57.37
N PRO A 412 30.85 -14.54 -57.02
CA PRO A 412 30.81 -14.98 -55.61
C PRO A 412 31.69 -14.12 -54.68
N LEU A 413 32.90 -13.75 -55.12
CA LEU A 413 33.83 -12.93 -54.33
C LEU A 413 33.30 -11.50 -54.16
N ALA A 414 32.73 -10.91 -55.21
CA ALA A 414 32.12 -9.58 -55.14
C ALA A 414 30.93 -9.55 -54.17
N LEU A 415 30.04 -10.55 -54.23
CA LEU A 415 28.88 -10.62 -53.33
C LEU A 415 29.30 -10.81 -51.87
N TYR A 416 30.28 -11.69 -51.62
CA TYR A 416 30.83 -11.88 -50.28
C TYR A 416 31.48 -10.59 -49.74
N CYS A 417 32.29 -9.91 -50.56
CA CYS A 417 32.89 -8.63 -50.18
C CYS A 417 31.83 -7.61 -49.76
N ASN A 418 30.73 -7.50 -50.52
CA ASN A 418 29.63 -6.60 -50.18
C ASN A 418 28.96 -6.96 -48.85
N ASP A 419 28.72 -8.25 -48.60
CA ASP A 419 28.10 -8.69 -47.34
C ASP A 419 29.02 -8.41 -46.13
N ILE A 420 30.34 -8.59 -46.27
CA ILE A 420 31.33 -8.22 -45.23
C ILE A 420 31.38 -6.70 -45.03
N LEU A 421 31.35 -5.91 -46.11
CA LEU A 421 31.31 -4.45 -46.01
C LEU A 421 30.04 -3.97 -45.31
N THR A 422 28.90 -4.62 -45.53
CA THR A 422 27.67 -4.34 -44.76
C THR A 422 27.88 -4.61 -43.26
N ALA A 423 28.47 -5.75 -42.89
CA ALA A 423 28.76 -6.07 -41.49
C ALA A 423 29.72 -5.07 -40.82
N ILE A 424 30.76 -4.65 -41.54
CA ILE A 424 31.75 -3.64 -41.12
C ILE A 424 31.07 -2.28 -40.93
N ASN A 425 30.22 -1.87 -41.87
CA ASN A 425 29.49 -0.59 -41.80
C ASN A 425 28.52 -0.53 -40.62
N ASP A 426 27.81 -1.62 -40.35
CA ASP A 426 26.92 -1.71 -39.17
C ASP A 426 27.71 -1.65 -37.86
N LEU A 427 28.88 -2.30 -37.82
CA LEU A 427 29.77 -2.25 -36.65
C LEU A 427 30.37 -0.85 -36.42
N ARG A 428 30.69 -0.11 -37.49
CA ARG A 428 31.36 1.20 -37.44
C ARG A 428 30.70 2.18 -36.47
N VAL A 429 29.37 2.17 -36.40
CA VAL A 429 28.59 3.12 -35.58
C VAL A 429 28.73 2.82 -34.08
N CYS A 430 29.08 1.59 -33.73
CA CYS A 430 29.27 1.14 -32.35
C CYS A 430 30.41 0.10 -32.29
N ALA A 431 31.65 0.55 -32.51
CA ALA A 431 32.85 -0.28 -32.50
C ALA A 431 33.72 -0.04 -31.25
N PRO A 432 33.46 -0.73 -30.12
CA PRO A 432 34.35 -0.69 -28.97
C PRO A 432 35.77 -1.16 -29.33
N ILE A 433 36.80 -0.42 -28.93
CA ILE A 433 38.20 -0.77 -29.23
C ILE A 433 38.57 -2.16 -28.69
N ASN A 434 37.95 -2.59 -27.60
CA ASN A 434 38.26 -3.86 -26.96
C ASN A 434 37.80 -5.11 -27.73
N ILE A 435 36.95 -4.99 -28.75
CA ILE A 435 36.58 -6.12 -29.64
C ILE A 435 37.46 -6.22 -30.88
N ALA A 436 38.43 -5.33 -31.07
CA ALA A 436 39.30 -5.31 -32.25
C ALA A 436 39.94 -6.69 -32.54
N SER A 437 40.47 -7.36 -31.51
CA SER A 437 41.08 -8.69 -31.67
C SER A 437 40.06 -9.74 -32.09
N ASP A 438 38.85 -9.72 -31.52
CA ASP A 438 37.83 -10.72 -31.79
C ASP A 438 37.24 -10.53 -33.19
N VAL A 439 37.05 -9.27 -33.61
CA VAL A 439 36.64 -8.91 -34.98
C VAL A 439 37.70 -9.33 -36.00
N THR A 440 38.98 -9.05 -35.72
CA THR A 440 40.10 -9.46 -36.59
C THR A 440 40.14 -10.97 -36.75
N LYS A 441 40.04 -11.73 -35.65
CA LYS A 441 39.99 -13.20 -35.68
C LYS A 441 38.77 -13.73 -36.42
N GLN A 442 37.61 -13.10 -36.27
CA GLN A 442 36.40 -13.52 -36.98
C GLN A 442 36.52 -13.28 -38.49
N LEU A 443 37.03 -12.12 -38.92
CA LEU A 443 37.32 -11.85 -40.33
C LEU A 443 38.34 -12.84 -40.89
N GLN A 444 39.40 -13.15 -40.13
CA GLN A 444 40.40 -14.14 -40.52
C GLN A 444 39.79 -15.53 -40.72
N ARG A 445 38.95 -16.00 -39.78
CA ARG A 445 38.21 -17.27 -39.92
C ARG A 445 37.28 -17.26 -41.13
N SER A 446 36.58 -16.16 -41.34
CA SER A 446 35.64 -15.99 -42.45
C SER A 446 36.35 -16.05 -43.81
N LEU A 447 37.48 -15.34 -43.95
CA LEU A 447 38.31 -15.36 -45.15
C LEU A 447 38.99 -16.71 -45.37
N ARG A 448 39.42 -17.36 -44.30
CA ARG A 448 39.97 -18.72 -44.37
C ARG A 448 38.94 -19.71 -44.91
N ARG A 449 37.68 -19.61 -44.47
CA ARG A 449 36.57 -20.41 -45.01
C ARG A 449 36.34 -20.15 -46.50
N VAL A 450 36.45 -18.89 -46.96
CA VAL A 450 36.42 -18.57 -48.40
C VAL A 450 37.54 -19.29 -49.16
N ALA A 451 38.78 -19.26 -48.67
CA ALA A 451 39.91 -19.96 -49.28
C ALA A 451 39.72 -21.50 -49.28
N ASP A 452 39.21 -22.07 -48.19
CA ASP A 452 38.88 -23.50 -48.10
C ASP A 452 37.80 -23.87 -49.13
N THR A 453 36.76 -23.04 -49.30
CA THR A 453 35.69 -23.24 -50.28
C THR A 453 36.23 -23.16 -51.72
N ILE A 454 37.12 -22.21 -52.03
CA ILE A 454 37.81 -22.14 -53.33
C ILE A 454 38.64 -23.41 -53.59
N SER A 455 39.41 -23.86 -52.60
CA SER A 455 40.21 -25.09 -52.73
C SER A 455 39.32 -26.32 -52.93
N ASN A 456 38.17 -26.39 -52.26
CA ASN A 456 37.20 -27.47 -52.43
C ASN A 456 36.57 -27.45 -53.82
N PHE A 457 36.24 -26.27 -54.34
CA PHE A 457 35.72 -26.08 -55.70
C PHE A 457 36.71 -26.64 -56.75
N HIS A 458 37.99 -26.28 -56.66
CA HIS A 458 39.02 -26.86 -57.54
C HIS A 458 39.09 -28.37 -57.42
N ARG A 459 39.10 -28.91 -56.19
CA ARG A 459 39.17 -30.37 -55.99
C ARG A 459 38.01 -31.10 -56.69
N LEU A 460 36.81 -30.51 -56.71
CA LEU A 460 35.63 -31.10 -57.33
C LEU A 460 35.62 -30.96 -58.85
N GLU A 461 36.08 -29.82 -59.39
CA GLU A 461 35.90 -29.50 -60.82
C GLU A 461 37.17 -29.54 -61.68
N HIS A 462 38.39 -29.61 -61.11
CA HIS A 462 39.64 -29.42 -61.89
C HIS A 462 39.83 -30.40 -63.05
N VAL A 463 39.24 -31.61 -62.99
CA VAL A 463 39.34 -32.61 -64.06
C VAL A 463 38.60 -32.16 -65.33
N SER A 464 37.65 -31.25 -65.18
CA SER A 464 36.80 -30.72 -66.25
C SER A 464 37.28 -29.37 -66.79
N PHE A 465 38.31 -28.77 -66.20
CA PHE A 465 38.77 -27.44 -66.59
C PHE A 465 39.46 -27.45 -67.97
N THR A 466 39.09 -26.48 -68.79
CA THR A 466 39.85 -26.05 -69.96
C THR A 466 41.08 -25.22 -69.55
N GLU A 467 42.07 -25.05 -70.43
CA GLU A 467 43.24 -24.20 -70.15
C GLU A 467 42.86 -22.73 -69.84
N GLU A 468 41.74 -22.25 -70.37
CA GLU A 468 41.22 -20.90 -70.08
C GLU A 468 40.60 -20.83 -68.68
N GLU A 469 39.87 -21.87 -68.27
CA GLU A 469 39.29 -22.01 -66.93
C GLU A 469 40.40 -22.19 -65.88
N GLU A 470 41.45 -22.95 -66.16
CA GLU A 470 42.60 -23.10 -65.25
C GLU A 470 43.29 -21.75 -65.01
N LYS A 471 43.48 -20.93 -66.06
CA LYS A 471 43.99 -19.55 -65.92
C LYS A 471 43.02 -18.66 -65.15
N ALA A 472 41.72 -18.77 -65.39
CA ALA A 472 40.69 -18.02 -64.67
C ALA A 472 40.67 -18.40 -63.18
N PHE A 473 40.87 -19.67 -62.84
CA PHE A 473 40.95 -20.16 -61.47
C PHE A 473 42.17 -19.59 -60.74
N THR A 474 43.35 -19.62 -61.36
CA THR A 474 44.56 -18.98 -60.84
C THR A 474 44.32 -17.49 -60.58
N LYS A 475 43.67 -16.80 -61.51
CA LYS A 475 43.30 -15.38 -61.35
C LYS A 475 42.33 -15.15 -60.19
N MET A 476 41.36 -16.04 -59.99
CA MET A 476 40.44 -15.99 -58.85
C MET A 476 41.19 -16.12 -57.52
N CYS A 477 42.17 -17.04 -57.44
CA CYS A 477 43.00 -17.22 -56.26
C CYS A 477 43.86 -15.98 -55.96
N GLU A 478 44.45 -15.36 -56.98
CA GLU A 478 45.18 -14.09 -56.85
C GLU A 478 44.29 -12.96 -56.31
N ILE A 479 43.10 -12.77 -56.90
CA ILE A 479 42.16 -11.72 -56.50
C ILE A 479 41.65 -11.96 -55.08
N ALA A 480 41.37 -13.21 -54.71
CA ALA A 480 40.99 -13.56 -53.34
C ALA A 480 42.13 -13.28 -52.34
N ALA A 481 43.38 -13.59 -52.69
CA ALA A 481 44.52 -13.44 -51.81
C ALA A 481 44.99 -11.98 -51.63
N PHE A 482 45.01 -11.19 -52.71
CA PHE A 482 45.58 -9.84 -52.68
C PHE A 482 44.52 -8.75 -52.64
N ASP A 483 43.52 -8.80 -53.53
CA ASP A 483 42.54 -7.71 -53.67
C ASP A 483 41.48 -7.77 -52.57
N LEU A 484 40.89 -8.95 -52.32
CA LEU A 484 39.84 -9.11 -51.32
C LEU A 484 40.37 -8.93 -49.89
N ILE A 485 41.42 -9.70 -49.52
CA ILE A 485 42.00 -9.60 -48.17
C ILE A 485 42.62 -8.22 -47.97
N GLY A 486 43.33 -7.68 -48.96
CA GLY A 486 43.92 -6.34 -48.88
C GLY A 486 42.88 -5.25 -48.68
N HIS A 487 41.73 -5.33 -49.35
CA HIS A 487 40.64 -4.37 -49.14
C HIS A 487 40.00 -4.51 -47.75
N ILE A 488 39.70 -5.73 -47.30
CA ILE A 488 39.11 -5.96 -45.96
C ILE A 488 40.08 -5.52 -44.85
N GLN A 489 41.39 -5.76 -45.01
CA GLN A 489 42.42 -5.26 -44.10
C GLN A 489 42.41 -3.74 -43.99
N LYS A 490 42.27 -3.02 -45.12
CA LYS A 490 42.13 -1.55 -45.10
C LYS A 490 40.88 -1.11 -44.35
N CYS A 491 39.73 -1.76 -44.60
CA CYS A 491 38.49 -1.46 -43.87
C CYS A 491 38.62 -1.73 -42.36
N LEU A 492 39.33 -2.79 -41.96
CA LEU A 492 39.60 -3.10 -40.56
C LEU A 492 40.43 -2.01 -39.88
N LEU A 493 41.48 -1.51 -40.55
CA LEU A 493 42.33 -0.41 -40.05
C LEU A 493 41.57 0.91 -39.91
N LEU A 494 40.54 1.14 -40.75
CA LEU A 494 39.70 2.32 -40.64
C LEU A 494 38.79 2.28 -39.40
N ILE A 495 38.26 1.10 -39.04
CA ILE A 495 37.43 0.95 -37.84
C ILE A 495 38.29 0.89 -36.57
N PHE A 496 39.43 0.21 -36.63
CA PHE A 496 40.35 0.08 -35.52
C PHE A 496 41.74 0.62 -35.88
N PRO A 497 41.92 1.96 -35.86
CA PRO A 497 43.22 2.56 -36.15
C PRO A 497 44.28 2.12 -35.13
N PRO A 498 45.47 1.67 -35.56
CA PRO A 498 46.54 1.23 -34.67
C PRO A 498 46.92 2.29 -33.62
N ASP A 499 46.87 3.57 -33.98
CA ASP A 499 47.15 4.69 -33.07
C ASP A 499 46.17 4.74 -31.89
N GLN A 500 44.88 4.50 -32.14
CA GLN A 500 43.86 4.49 -31.11
C GLN A 500 44.00 3.28 -30.19
N ILE A 501 44.31 2.12 -30.74
CA ILE A 501 44.59 0.89 -29.98
C ILE A 501 45.83 1.09 -29.10
N ALA A 502 46.92 1.61 -29.68
CA ALA A 502 48.17 1.88 -28.97
C ALA A 502 47.95 2.84 -27.81
N LYS A 503 47.21 3.93 -28.04
CA LYS A 503 46.83 4.90 -27.02
C LYS A 503 45.98 4.28 -25.90
N ALA A 504 45.01 3.43 -26.25
CA ALA A 504 44.14 2.76 -25.27
C ALA A 504 44.92 1.77 -24.39
N LEU A 505 45.93 1.10 -24.95
CA LEU A 505 46.79 0.15 -24.24
C LEU A 505 47.98 0.80 -23.51
N GLY A 506 48.25 2.09 -23.77
CA GLY A 506 49.40 2.80 -23.22
C GLY A 506 50.74 2.45 -23.88
N PHE A 507 50.73 2.00 -25.14
CA PHE A 507 51.93 1.64 -25.92
C PHE A 507 52.22 2.64 -27.03
N THR A 508 53.45 2.60 -27.57
CA THR A 508 53.78 3.27 -28.84
C THR A 508 53.31 2.43 -30.02
N THR A 509 53.04 3.07 -31.15
CA THR A 509 52.59 2.41 -32.39
C THR A 509 53.62 1.40 -32.90
N GLN A 510 54.92 1.71 -32.81
CA GLN A 510 56.00 0.79 -33.14
C GLN A 510 56.03 -0.45 -32.23
N HIS A 511 55.79 -0.28 -30.92
CA HIS A 511 55.73 -1.40 -30.01
C HIS A 511 54.50 -2.29 -30.30
N LEU A 512 53.35 -1.66 -30.57
CA LEU A 512 52.14 -2.36 -30.97
C LEU A 512 52.34 -3.15 -32.28
N HIS A 513 53.03 -2.58 -33.27
CA HIS A 513 53.35 -3.29 -34.51
C HIS A 513 54.24 -4.52 -34.27
N SER A 514 55.16 -4.44 -33.31
CA SER A 514 56.09 -5.54 -33.01
C SER A 514 55.50 -6.69 -32.20
N VAL A 515 54.51 -6.43 -31.33
CA VAL A 515 53.99 -7.44 -30.37
C VAL A 515 52.48 -7.68 -30.49
N GLY A 516 51.74 -6.72 -31.05
CA GLY A 516 50.27 -6.68 -31.07
C GLY A 516 49.64 -6.56 -32.45
N SER A 517 50.37 -6.85 -33.53
CA SER A 517 49.83 -6.80 -34.90
C SER A 517 48.59 -7.68 -35.07
N PHE A 518 48.51 -8.83 -34.38
CA PHE A 518 47.33 -9.72 -34.38
C PHE A 518 46.02 -9.07 -33.89
N LEU A 519 46.06 -7.88 -33.30
CA LEU A 519 44.89 -7.15 -32.84
C LEU A 519 44.13 -6.45 -33.98
N TYR A 520 44.81 -6.15 -35.09
CA TYR A 520 44.26 -5.36 -36.21
C TYR A 520 44.79 -5.80 -37.59
N THR A 521 45.69 -6.78 -37.66
CA THR A 521 46.25 -7.32 -38.89
C THR A 521 45.76 -8.74 -39.11
N ILE A 522 45.24 -9.02 -40.31
CA ILE A 522 44.86 -10.34 -40.79
C ILE A 522 46.13 -11.06 -41.25
N ASP A 523 46.37 -12.27 -40.74
CA ASP A 523 47.46 -13.12 -41.19
C ASP A 523 47.13 -13.69 -42.59
N THR A 524 47.66 -13.03 -43.61
CA THR A 524 47.42 -13.39 -45.02
C THR A 524 47.95 -14.78 -45.36
N ASP A 525 49.10 -15.16 -44.80
CA ASP A 525 49.71 -16.48 -45.01
C ASP A 525 48.84 -17.59 -44.41
N GLU A 526 48.30 -17.38 -43.21
CA GLU A 526 47.36 -18.31 -42.59
C GLU A 526 46.09 -18.43 -43.44
N VAL A 527 45.47 -17.32 -43.82
CA VAL A 527 44.22 -17.32 -44.61
C VAL A 527 44.39 -18.02 -45.96
N VAL A 528 45.49 -17.74 -46.66
CA VAL A 528 45.72 -18.17 -48.05
C VAL A 528 46.29 -19.59 -48.15
N SER A 529 46.77 -20.18 -47.05
CA SER A 529 47.38 -21.53 -47.08
C SER A 529 46.58 -22.65 -47.79
N PRO A 530 45.22 -22.68 -47.85
CA PRO A 530 44.49 -23.66 -48.66
C PRO A 530 44.71 -23.52 -50.16
N ILE A 531 44.88 -22.28 -50.63
CA ILE A 531 44.97 -21.92 -52.06
C ILE A 531 46.39 -21.53 -52.49
N LYS A 532 47.35 -21.48 -51.54
CA LYS A 532 48.73 -21.01 -51.77
C LYS A 532 49.43 -21.71 -52.93
N GLN A 533 49.17 -23.00 -53.13
CA GLN A 533 49.74 -23.78 -54.24
C GLN A 533 49.27 -23.36 -55.63
N PHE A 534 48.16 -22.60 -55.73
CA PHE A 534 47.57 -22.14 -56.98
C PHE A 534 47.94 -20.70 -57.31
N ILE A 535 48.74 -20.03 -56.47
CA ILE A 535 49.15 -18.64 -56.67
C ILE A 535 50.57 -18.63 -57.25
N PRO A 536 50.84 -17.93 -58.37
CA PRO A 536 52.18 -17.86 -58.94
C PRO A 536 53.17 -17.16 -58.00
N GLU A 537 54.36 -17.72 -57.79
CA GLU A 537 55.42 -17.15 -56.93
C GLU A 537 55.93 -15.77 -57.43
N ASP A 538 55.73 -15.42 -58.70
CA ASP A 538 56.17 -14.17 -59.32
C ASP A 538 55.27 -12.95 -59.03
N VAL A 539 54.10 -13.16 -58.41
CA VAL A 539 53.22 -12.05 -58.01
C VAL A 539 53.62 -11.61 -56.60
N ALA A 540 54.58 -10.69 -56.53
CA ALA A 540 54.94 -10.05 -55.26
C ALA A 540 53.69 -9.42 -54.62
N PRO A 541 53.45 -9.61 -53.31
CA PRO A 541 52.39 -8.88 -52.62
C PRO A 541 52.59 -7.38 -52.84
N PRO A 542 51.53 -6.60 -53.08
CA PRO A 542 51.66 -5.14 -53.12
C PRO A 542 52.32 -4.67 -51.82
N PRO A 543 53.21 -3.67 -51.88
CA PRO A 543 53.98 -3.24 -50.72
C PRO A 543 53.07 -2.96 -49.53
N GLU A 544 53.45 -3.48 -48.36
CA GLU A 544 52.80 -3.15 -47.08
C GLU A 544 52.60 -1.63 -47.03
N VAL A 545 51.36 -1.21 -46.75
CA VAL A 545 51.01 0.21 -46.65
C VAL A 545 51.63 0.76 -45.38
N VAL A 546 52.92 1.10 -45.47
CA VAL A 546 53.61 1.91 -44.48
C VAL A 546 53.24 3.34 -44.81
N ASP A 547 52.42 3.96 -43.96
CA ASP A 547 52.03 5.36 -44.06
C ASP A 547 53.28 6.25 -44.25
N GLN A 548 53.38 6.86 -45.43
CA GLN A 548 54.21 8.05 -45.62
C GLN A 548 53.32 9.25 -45.34
N GLU A 549 53.69 10.00 -44.31
CA GLU A 549 53.14 11.31 -43.96
C GLU A 549 53.02 12.19 -45.21
N ALA A 550 51.78 12.47 -45.65
CA ALA A 550 51.50 13.41 -46.73
C ALA A 550 51.34 14.82 -46.15
N ASP A 551 52.36 15.61 -46.40
CA ASP A 551 52.47 17.05 -46.29
C ASP A 551 51.27 17.78 -46.93
N SER A 552 50.65 18.67 -46.17
CA SER A 552 49.46 19.42 -46.56
C SER A 552 49.82 20.62 -47.43
N GLY A 553 49.56 20.51 -48.74
CA GLY A 553 49.65 21.59 -49.72
C GLY A 553 48.28 22.01 -50.25
N ASP A 554 47.95 23.27 -49.96
CA ASP A 554 46.95 24.20 -50.50
C ASP A 554 46.35 23.91 -51.90
N GLY A 555 45.05 24.16 -52.06
CA GLY A 555 44.35 24.03 -53.35
C GLY A 555 42.83 24.06 -53.26
N GLY A 556 42.26 25.16 -52.74
CA GLY A 556 40.83 25.47 -52.84
C GLY A 556 40.39 25.91 -54.24
N ASP A 557 39.06 25.93 -54.41
CA ASP A 557 38.29 26.53 -55.52
C ASP A 557 38.27 25.83 -56.88
N GLN A 558 37.27 24.95 -57.06
CA GLN A 558 36.29 25.02 -58.17
C GLN A 558 35.26 23.88 -58.08
N LEU A 559 34.08 24.13 -58.66
CA LEU A 559 32.97 23.21 -58.95
C LEU A 559 31.71 23.35 -58.07
N ALA A 560 31.21 24.57 -57.97
CA ALA A 560 29.77 24.82 -57.97
C ALA A 560 29.33 25.06 -59.43
N ALA A 561 28.70 24.05 -60.05
CA ALA A 561 27.77 24.12 -61.19
C ALA A 561 27.91 22.88 -62.09
N VAL A 562 27.11 21.83 -61.83
CA VAL A 562 26.28 21.11 -62.82
C VAL A 562 25.28 20.27 -62.01
N ALA A 563 24.08 20.81 -61.76
CA ALA A 563 22.97 20.08 -61.16
C ALA A 563 21.69 20.47 -61.91
N GLU A 564 21.49 19.88 -63.09
CA GLU A 564 20.18 19.74 -63.73
C GLU A 564 20.32 18.75 -64.90
N GLU A 565 19.27 17.95 -65.13
CA GLU A 565 19.13 16.87 -66.12
C GLU A 565 19.78 15.50 -65.83
N ALA A 566 19.01 14.62 -65.17
CA ALA A 566 18.74 13.25 -65.65
C ALA A 566 17.71 12.57 -64.74
N ALA A 567 16.46 13.03 -64.81
CA ALA A 567 15.32 12.22 -64.39
C ALA A 567 14.93 11.30 -65.56
N ASN A 568 14.62 10.05 -65.23
CA ASN A 568 13.87 9.08 -66.03
C ASN A 568 14.67 8.06 -66.86
N THR A 569 15.01 6.91 -66.26
CA THR A 569 14.79 5.58 -66.88
C THR A 569 14.74 4.51 -65.78
N GLY A 570 13.62 3.79 -65.70
CA GLY A 570 13.44 2.65 -64.79
C GLY A 570 13.94 1.35 -65.42
N VAL A 571 15.02 0.79 -64.85
CA VAL A 571 15.49 -0.61 -64.93
C VAL A 571 16.30 -0.86 -63.64
N PRO A 572 16.18 -2.00 -62.93
CA PRO A 572 16.93 -2.22 -61.70
C PRO A 572 18.39 -2.52 -62.03
N VAL A 573 19.27 -1.61 -61.67
CA VAL A 573 20.73 -1.78 -61.66
C VAL A 573 21.12 -2.00 -60.19
N VAL A 574 21.86 -3.07 -59.93
CA VAL A 574 22.49 -3.30 -58.61
C VAL A 574 23.57 -2.23 -58.45
N GLU A 575 23.30 -1.21 -57.62
CA GLU A 575 24.28 -0.18 -57.29
C GLU A 575 25.39 -0.77 -56.40
N PRO A 576 26.68 -0.48 -56.67
CA PRO A 576 27.74 -0.71 -55.70
C PRO A 576 27.51 0.20 -54.49
N VAL A 577 27.57 -0.37 -53.28
CA VAL A 577 27.43 0.38 -52.03
C VAL A 577 28.57 1.40 -51.95
N THR A 578 28.23 2.68 -52.04
CA THR A 578 29.18 3.79 -51.90
C THR A 578 29.59 3.97 -50.44
N PHE A 579 30.90 4.04 -50.20
CA PHE A 579 31.47 4.23 -48.88
C PHE A 579 31.63 5.74 -48.61
N SER A 580 30.61 6.39 -48.05
CA SER A 580 30.76 7.77 -47.55
C SER A 580 31.28 7.77 -46.10
N LEU A 581 32.47 8.31 -45.93
CA LEU A 581 33.03 8.74 -44.64
C LEU A 581 32.85 10.25 -44.52
N ASP A 582 31.95 10.70 -43.65
CA ASP A 582 31.96 12.07 -43.14
C ASP A 582 32.26 11.98 -41.63
N LEU A 583 33.52 12.24 -41.28
CA LEU A 583 33.95 12.52 -39.92
C LEU A 583 34.21 14.02 -39.83
N SER A 584 33.20 14.78 -39.47
CA SER A 584 33.36 16.17 -39.09
C SER A 584 32.68 16.43 -37.74
N ASN A 585 33.51 16.48 -36.68
CA ASN A 585 33.19 17.32 -35.54
C ASN A 585 34.47 18.02 -35.04
N SER A 586 34.60 19.28 -35.47
CA SER A 586 35.11 20.45 -34.75
C SER A 586 36.17 20.24 -33.66
N THR A 587 37.41 20.55 -34.00
CA THR A 587 38.38 21.16 -33.08
C THR A 587 39.20 22.23 -33.82
N PRO A 588 39.29 23.48 -33.32
CA PRO A 588 40.12 24.50 -33.95
C PRO A 588 41.59 24.34 -33.53
N LYS A 589 42.51 24.36 -34.51
CA LYS A 589 43.94 24.55 -34.29
C LYS A 589 44.35 25.96 -34.70
N VAL A 590 45.13 26.57 -33.81
CA VAL A 590 45.83 27.84 -33.92
C VAL A 590 47.26 27.54 -34.33
N GLU A 591 47.81 28.23 -35.34
CA GLU A 591 49.26 28.47 -35.55
C GLU A 591 49.38 29.85 -36.24
N ASP A 592 49.90 30.88 -35.57
CA ASP A 592 51.30 31.27 -35.31
C ASP A 592 51.98 32.05 -36.47
N ASN A 593 52.29 33.34 -36.24
CA ASN A 593 53.60 33.90 -36.62
C ASN A 593 53.97 35.24 -35.93
N VAL A 594 54.86 35.13 -34.95
CA VAL A 594 56.13 35.85 -34.69
C VAL A 594 56.30 37.34 -35.09
N THR A 595 56.60 38.21 -34.10
CA THR A 595 57.91 38.91 -33.95
C THR A 595 57.99 39.80 -32.69
N GLY A 596 58.88 39.41 -31.76
CA GLY A 596 59.87 40.25 -31.04
C GLY A 596 59.46 41.41 -30.12
N GLY A 597 59.73 41.25 -28.80
CA GLY A 597 60.19 42.34 -27.92
C GLY A 597 59.45 42.51 -26.59
N GLU A 598 60.05 42.05 -25.48
CA GLU A 598 59.78 42.56 -24.11
C GLU A 598 60.56 43.88 -23.88
N PRO A 599 60.17 44.81 -22.94
CA PRO A 599 59.58 44.51 -21.63
C PRO A 599 58.49 45.46 -21.06
N ALA A 600 57.71 44.90 -20.13
CA ALA A 600 57.19 45.43 -18.86
C ALA A 600 56.26 46.68 -18.75
N ILE A 601 55.20 46.45 -17.92
CA ILE A 601 54.37 47.34 -17.06
C ILE A 601 53.20 48.14 -17.68
N GLN A 602 51.95 47.70 -17.41
CA GLN A 602 50.85 48.42 -16.72
C GLN A 602 49.46 47.81 -17.06
N ALA A 603 48.64 47.51 -16.03
CA ALA A 603 47.17 47.34 -16.14
C ALA A 603 46.50 48.70 -16.48
N PRO A 604 45.23 48.85 -16.96
CA PRO A 604 44.01 48.10 -16.56
C PRO A 604 42.86 47.98 -17.63
N ALA A 605 41.69 47.47 -17.20
CA ALA A 605 40.30 47.90 -17.51
C ALA A 605 39.32 46.82 -18.06
N ASP A 606 38.11 46.84 -17.46
CA ASP A 606 36.89 46.10 -17.81
C ASP A 606 36.42 46.31 -19.27
N ILE A 607 35.73 45.30 -19.85
CA ILE A 607 34.41 45.39 -20.54
C ILE A 607 34.10 44.11 -21.38
N GLN A 608 32.89 43.58 -21.12
CA GLN A 608 31.92 42.81 -21.94
C GLN A 608 32.25 41.43 -22.58
N ALA A 609 31.36 40.48 -22.26
CA ALA A 609 31.10 39.23 -22.95
C ALA A 609 30.18 39.43 -24.19
N PRO A 610 30.37 38.67 -25.29
CA PRO A 610 29.45 38.70 -26.43
C PRO A 610 28.33 37.65 -26.36
N ALA A 611 27.28 37.99 -27.10
CA ALA A 611 25.91 37.47 -27.19
C ALA A 611 25.67 35.96 -27.48
N ASP A 612 24.57 35.46 -26.90
CA ASP A 612 23.84 34.24 -27.24
C ASP A 612 23.05 34.39 -28.56
N THR A 613 22.95 33.32 -29.34
CA THR A 613 22.10 33.24 -30.55
C THR A 613 20.94 32.24 -30.37
N GLN A 614 19.75 32.82 -30.37
CA GLN A 614 18.35 32.41 -30.64
C GLN A 614 17.87 30.94 -30.76
N ALA A 615 16.71 30.72 -30.14
CA ALA A 615 15.74 29.64 -30.33
C ALA A 615 14.66 30.01 -31.40
N PRO A 616 13.93 29.04 -31.99
CA PRO A 616 12.96 29.29 -33.06
C PRO A 616 11.58 29.76 -32.56
N ALA A 617 10.83 30.36 -33.50
CA ALA A 617 9.76 31.34 -33.34
C ALA A 617 8.36 30.86 -32.90
N ASP A 618 7.62 31.81 -32.31
CA ASP A 618 6.24 31.78 -31.80
C ASP A 618 5.14 31.73 -32.87
N THR A 619 4.00 31.11 -32.50
CA THR A 619 2.69 31.31 -33.15
C THR A 619 1.83 32.25 -32.29
N GLN A 620 1.20 33.23 -32.94
CA GLN A 620 0.59 34.44 -32.39
C GLN A 620 -0.56 34.27 -31.38
N ALA A 621 -0.58 35.16 -30.38
CA ALA A 621 -1.76 35.55 -29.62
C ALA A 621 -2.40 36.83 -30.21
N PRO A 622 -3.74 37.03 -30.12
CA PRO A 622 -4.38 38.27 -30.56
C PRO A 622 -4.32 39.38 -29.50
N ALA A 623 -4.29 40.63 -29.97
CA ALA A 623 -3.99 41.86 -29.24
C ALA A 623 -5.23 42.61 -28.70
N ASP A 624 -4.97 43.29 -27.57
CA ASP A 624 -5.45 44.60 -27.06
C ASP A 624 -6.89 45.11 -27.24
N THR A 625 -7.48 45.52 -26.11
CA THR A 625 -8.22 46.79 -26.03
C THR A 625 -8.06 47.44 -24.65
N GLN A 626 -7.89 48.76 -24.66
CA GLN A 626 -7.40 49.64 -23.60
C GLN A 626 -8.31 49.80 -22.36
N ALA A 627 -7.68 50.21 -21.25
CA ALA A 627 -8.29 50.68 -20.01
C ALA A 627 -8.84 52.12 -20.09
N PRO A 628 -9.79 52.49 -19.21
CA PRO A 628 -9.89 53.85 -18.70
C PRO A 628 -9.64 53.94 -17.18
N ALA A 629 -9.05 55.07 -16.78
CA ALA A 629 -8.74 55.47 -15.42
C ALA A 629 -9.89 56.27 -14.74
N ASP A 630 -9.80 56.33 -13.41
CA ASP A 630 -10.34 57.32 -12.44
C ASP A 630 -11.86 57.58 -12.37
N ILE A 631 -12.53 57.07 -11.32
CA ILE A 631 -13.59 57.77 -10.55
C ILE A 631 -13.56 57.37 -9.06
N GLN A 632 -13.70 58.39 -8.20
CA GLN A 632 -13.73 58.43 -6.73
C GLN A 632 -14.71 57.47 -6.02
N ALA A 633 -14.36 57.18 -4.75
CA ALA A 633 -15.19 56.53 -3.75
C ALA A 633 -16.44 57.36 -3.36
N PRO A 634 -17.59 56.72 -3.10
CA PRO A 634 -18.64 57.31 -2.27
C PRO A 634 -18.60 56.75 -0.84
N ALA A 635 -18.84 57.67 0.11
CA ALA A 635 -19.10 57.42 1.52
C ALA A 635 -20.57 57.05 1.79
N ASP A 636 -20.79 56.40 2.93
CA ASP A 636 -22.01 56.29 3.75
C ASP A 636 -23.37 56.23 3.05
N THR A 637 -24.03 55.07 3.09
CA THR A 637 -25.50 55.00 3.13
C THR A 637 -26.01 53.75 3.85
N GLN A 638 -27.13 53.94 4.55
CA GLN A 638 -27.68 53.20 5.67
C GLN A 638 -28.16 51.76 5.41
N ALA A 639 -28.26 51.00 6.51
CA ALA A 639 -28.96 49.74 6.62
C ALA A 639 -30.44 49.82 6.19
N PRO A 640 -31.00 48.81 5.51
CA PRO A 640 -32.43 48.70 5.34
C PRO A 640 -33.06 48.01 6.58
N ALA A 641 -34.01 48.71 7.20
CA ALA A 641 -34.97 48.14 8.13
C ALA A 641 -36.20 47.61 7.38
N ASP A 642 -36.78 46.55 7.94
CA ASP A 642 -38.14 46.03 7.80
C ASP A 642 -38.74 45.84 6.40
N THR A 643 -38.90 44.57 6.01
CA THR A 643 -40.01 44.19 5.12
C THR A 643 -40.60 42.85 5.57
N GLN A 644 -41.93 42.82 5.58
CA GLN A 644 -42.82 41.92 6.31
C GLN A 644 -42.77 40.45 5.88
N ALA A 645 -43.16 39.59 6.84
CA ALA A 645 -43.46 38.18 6.67
C ALA A 645 -44.56 37.91 5.63
N PRO A 646 -44.46 36.84 4.81
CA PRO A 646 -45.61 36.32 4.08
C PRO A 646 -46.48 35.45 4.98
N ALA A 647 -47.79 35.71 4.96
CA ALA A 647 -48.83 34.95 5.65
C ALA A 647 -49.26 33.69 4.86
N ASP A 648 -49.60 32.65 5.63
CA ASP A 648 -50.56 31.56 5.40
C ASP A 648 -50.63 30.85 4.03
N ILE A 649 -50.11 29.62 3.98
CA ILE A 649 -50.62 28.56 3.09
C ILE A 649 -51.01 27.35 3.95
N GLN A 650 -52.26 26.92 3.74
CA GLN A 650 -53.02 25.93 4.51
C GLN A 650 -52.42 24.51 4.49
N ALA A 651 -52.61 23.81 5.61
CA ALA A 651 -52.38 22.37 5.76
C ALA A 651 -53.35 21.54 4.90
N PRO A 652 -52.91 20.42 4.29
CA PRO A 652 -53.82 19.47 3.65
C PRO A 652 -54.56 18.63 4.72
N ALA A 653 -55.88 18.49 4.52
CA ALA A 653 -56.79 17.72 5.34
C ALA A 653 -56.77 16.20 5.03
N ASP A 654 -57.01 15.43 6.09
CA ASP A 654 -57.70 14.14 6.19
C ASP A 654 -57.42 13.00 5.18
N ILE A 655 -56.68 11.99 5.64
CA ILE A 655 -56.88 10.59 5.21
C ILE A 655 -57.25 9.76 6.45
N GLN A 656 -58.45 9.17 6.38
CA GLN A 656 -59.09 8.38 7.44
C GLN A 656 -58.35 7.07 7.74
N ALA A 657 -58.28 6.74 9.04
CA ALA A 657 -57.90 5.44 9.56
C ALA A 657 -59.03 4.40 9.36
N PRO A 658 -58.73 3.13 9.04
CA PRO A 658 -59.72 2.07 9.11
C PRO A 658 -59.92 1.58 10.55
N ALA A 659 -61.19 1.37 10.90
CA ALA A 659 -61.66 0.94 12.21
C ALA A 659 -61.57 -0.59 12.43
N ASP A 660 -61.29 -0.93 13.69
CA ASP A 660 -61.62 -2.10 14.51
C ASP A 660 -62.16 -3.40 13.86
N ILE A 661 -61.41 -4.49 14.09
CA ILE A 661 -61.97 -5.84 14.24
C ILE A 661 -61.44 -6.45 15.54
N GLN A 662 -62.39 -6.87 16.39
CA GLN A 662 -62.21 -7.43 17.74
C GLN A 662 -61.42 -8.74 17.77
N ALA A 663 -60.63 -8.90 18.83
CA ALA A 663 -60.05 -10.17 19.28
C ALA A 663 -61.08 -11.02 20.05
N PRO A 664 -61.07 -12.36 19.95
CA PRO A 664 -61.67 -13.24 20.93
C PRO A 664 -60.67 -13.74 21.97
N ALA A 665 -61.20 -14.00 23.16
CA ALA A 665 -60.53 -14.31 24.42
C ALA A 665 -60.03 -15.77 24.57
N ASP A 666 -59.13 -15.93 25.54
CA ASP A 666 -58.60 -17.20 26.06
C ASP A 666 -59.65 -18.18 26.59
N GLY A 667 -59.40 -19.49 26.41
CA GLY A 667 -60.17 -20.53 27.09
C GLY A 667 -59.81 -21.99 26.77
N LYS A 668 -59.01 -22.60 27.66
CA LYS A 668 -59.05 -24.00 28.15
C LYS A 668 -58.64 -25.18 27.23
N SER A 669 -57.59 -25.87 27.70
CA SER A 669 -57.35 -27.33 27.85
C SER A 669 -57.76 -28.31 26.74
N PRO A 670 -56.84 -29.20 26.30
CA PRO A 670 -57.22 -30.47 25.69
C PRO A 670 -57.05 -31.64 26.66
N VAL A 671 -58.11 -32.45 26.78
CA VAL A 671 -58.13 -33.80 27.37
C VAL A 671 -58.40 -34.79 26.25
N GLY A 672 -57.52 -35.79 26.08
CA GLY A 672 -57.73 -37.09 25.41
C GLY A 672 -58.00 -37.05 23.89
N SER A 673 -57.62 -38.03 23.06
CA SER A 673 -57.00 -39.34 23.25
C SER A 673 -56.89 -40.04 21.88
N TYR A 674 -55.87 -40.91 21.71
CA TYR A 674 -55.66 -41.93 20.66
C TYR A 674 -55.31 -41.40 19.24
N GLN A 675 -54.39 -41.98 18.44
CA GLN A 675 -53.67 -43.26 18.46
C GLN A 675 -52.53 -43.21 17.40
N GLY A 676 -51.42 -43.92 17.63
CA GLY A 676 -50.69 -44.61 16.54
C GLY A 676 -49.25 -44.17 16.17
N GLN A 677 -48.25 -44.83 16.80
CA GLN A 677 -47.04 -45.46 16.21
C GLN A 677 -46.00 -44.59 15.44
N GLN A 678 -44.67 -44.73 15.52
CA GLN A 678 -43.67 -45.56 16.20
C GLN A 678 -42.35 -44.76 16.12
N VAL A 679 -41.73 -44.39 17.24
CA VAL A 679 -40.41 -44.87 17.71
C VAL A 679 -39.40 -45.30 16.62
N GLN A 680 -38.30 -44.54 16.49
CA GLN A 680 -36.95 -45.09 16.51
C GLN A 680 -35.93 -44.04 16.97
N SER A 681 -34.90 -44.54 17.64
CA SER A 681 -34.12 -43.87 18.68
C SER A 681 -32.62 -44.04 18.47
N ARG A 682 -31.87 -42.94 18.66
CA ARG A 682 -30.43 -42.83 19.10
C ARG A 682 -29.34 -43.47 18.23
N PRO A 683 -28.02 -43.26 18.50
CA PRO A 683 -27.31 -42.31 19.41
C PRO A 683 -26.14 -41.54 18.70
N SER A 684 -25.67 -40.36 19.16
CA SER A 684 -24.59 -40.09 20.14
C SER A 684 -23.26 -40.85 19.95
N THR A 685 -22.12 -40.13 19.81
CA THR A 685 -20.75 -40.34 20.38
C THR A 685 -19.69 -39.47 19.63
N PRO A 686 -18.42 -39.29 20.07
CA PRO A 686 -18.01 -38.27 21.03
C PRO A 686 -16.66 -37.57 20.69
N LYS A 687 -16.21 -36.70 21.61
CA LYS A 687 -14.84 -36.17 21.73
C LYS A 687 -13.78 -37.27 21.91
N GLN A 688 -12.56 -37.03 21.44
CA GLN A 688 -11.34 -37.69 21.93
C GLN A 688 -10.15 -36.71 21.96
N ASP A 689 -9.50 -36.66 23.12
CA ASP A 689 -8.22 -36.01 23.40
C ASP A 689 -7.03 -36.95 23.13
N SER A 690 -5.90 -36.33 22.77
CA SER A 690 -4.49 -36.65 23.09
C SER A 690 -3.90 -38.04 22.79
N ASN A 691 -2.83 -38.11 21.97
CA ASN A 691 -1.46 -38.43 22.45
C ASN A 691 -0.34 -38.39 21.37
N PHE A 692 0.74 -37.69 21.73
CA PHE A 692 2.19 -37.94 21.53
C PHE A 692 2.74 -39.09 20.64
N LYS A 693 3.64 -38.76 19.68
CA LYS A 693 5.10 -39.11 19.56
C LYS A 693 5.60 -38.87 18.11
N ILE A 694 6.61 -38.02 17.90
CA ILE A 694 8.03 -38.33 17.56
C ILE A 694 8.20 -39.30 16.39
N ASP A 695 8.49 -38.77 15.19
CA ASP A 695 9.81 -38.77 14.54
C ASP A 695 9.91 -37.59 13.55
#